data_AF-K1X9S5-F1
#
_entry.id   AF-K1X9S5-F1
#
_cell.length_a   1.000
_cell.length_b   1.000
_cell.length_c   1.000
_cell.angle_alpha   90.00
_cell.angle_beta   90.00
_cell.angle_gamma   90.00
#
_symmetry.space_group_name_H-M   'P 1'
#
loop_
_entity.id
_entity.type
_entity.pdbx_description
1 polymer ?
#
loop_
_entity_poly.entity_id
_entity_poly.type
_entity_poly.pdbx_seq_one_letter_code
_entity_poly.pdbx_strand_id
1 'polypeptide(L)'
;MAPPILRLPYELIGTPWPWLVHPSGPVTQMPVEGKESEREVMPLGNRPMQLLLELTPAGRAPSPVGRSVGGGRWSVVAALLLLVLLVLLGLLGLLGLLGLLVAGSQALVELFSLLYPHDRLTPRLSRAHPPLSSKPNHRKTYLAIIAPTFIMDAEKDMQRDGRANDNADLGEYGNLIKYISNYRDGRRASVAGSIYDDVPAKPWWKFWAKQKTLGGDGSFDAPEEWMTTDWKQGLSTAEVEARRKKTGYNELTTEKENMLKKFIGFFTGPILYVMEIAVLLAAGLRDWIDFGVIIGILMLNAVVGWYQEKQAADVVASLKGDIAMRTTVVRNGVEEEIKARELVPGDIIIIEDGQVVPGDARIISAYDNPNGYQEYLRELEAQAGESAVEKNDDDDELEHKHGSGYALLAIDQSAMTGESLAVDKYVADVIYYTTGCKRGKAYAIITHSAKMSFVGRTASLVSGAKDQGHFKAIMNSIGTSLLVLVVGWILAAWIGGFFRHLQIATPEDSSVTLLHYALILLIVGVPVGLPVVTTTTLAVGAAYLAEEKAIVQKLTAIESLAGVDVLCSDKTGTLTANQLSIREPFVADGVDVNWMMAVAALASSHNVKSLDPIDKVTILTLKRYPRAKEILSQGWRTEKFTPFDPVSKRITAIVIKDGVRYTCAKGAPKAILNLSECSPEDANMYKEKTTEFARRGFRSLGVAVQEGDGPWQLLGMLPMFDPPREDTASTIAEAQVLGLSVKMLTGDAIAIAKETCKMLALGTKVYNSERLIHGGLTGTTQHDLVEKADGFAEVFPEHKYQVVEMLQQRGHLTAMTGDGVNDAPSLKKSDCGIAVEGATEAAQAASDIVFLAPGLSTIVSAIKIARQIFQRMKAYIQYRIALCLHLEIYLVTSMIIINETIRVELIVFLALFADLATIAVAYDNAHFEQRPVEWQLPKIWIISVVLGVLLALATWVIRGALFVPNGGIINNFGSIQGILFLEVSLTENWLIFVTRGGETWPSWQLVGAIFGVDVLSTLFAVFGWLTGGAGEPSNPVTKNKLLSTDGRTSIVTVVIIWGYSIFVSIVIAIVYHLLNRMAWLDNLGRAKRSRADTQMENILSHLSKVAVAHEKDELTGGSRWHLTPKATEAEDDD
;
A
#
# COMPACT_ATOMS: atom_id res chain seq x y z
N MET A 1 28.78 11.14 39.96
CA MET A 1 28.94 12.01 41.15
C MET A 1 27.58 12.57 41.51
N ALA A 2 27.25 12.66 42.80
CA ALA A 2 25.98 13.10 43.41
C ALA A 2 26.20 13.21 44.96
N PRO A 3 25.23 13.66 45.81
CA PRO A 3 23.98 14.38 45.57
C PRO A 3 24.23 15.91 45.73
N PRO A 4 23.79 16.74 46.72
CA PRO A 4 22.97 16.56 47.95
C PRO A 4 21.53 17.13 47.82
N ILE A 5 20.92 17.72 48.87
CA ILE A 5 19.88 17.09 49.72
C ILE A 5 19.06 18.15 50.49
N LEU A 6 17.75 17.92 50.71
CA LEU A 6 16.94 18.47 51.82
C LEU A 6 15.91 17.43 52.33
N ARG A 7 15.44 17.53 53.59
CA ARG A 7 15.19 16.34 54.44
C ARG A 7 14.30 16.54 55.69
N LEU A 8 13.60 15.46 56.09
CA LEU A 8 13.27 15.00 57.49
C LEU A 8 12.27 15.86 58.32
N PRO A 9 11.68 15.40 59.47
CA PRO A 9 12.04 14.37 60.51
C PRO A 9 11.42 12.95 60.30
N TYR A 10 11.94 11.79 60.77
CA TYR A 10 12.36 11.23 62.10
C TYR A 10 11.19 10.70 62.97
N GLU A 11 11.21 9.58 63.74
CA GLU A 11 12.21 8.64 64.35
C GLU A 11 11.63 7.16 64.39
N LEU A 12 12.22 6.02 64.84
CA LEU A 12 13.58 5.47 65.16
C LEU A 12 13.51 3.89 65.32
N ILE A 13 14.66 3.18 65.26
CA ILE A 13 14.94 1.77 65.74
C ILE A 13 14.11 0.61 65.09
N GLY A 14 14.61 -0.60 64.73
CA GLY A 14 15.93 -1.25 64.79
C GLY A 14 15.99 -2.57 63.97
N THR A 15 17.14 -3.26 63.91
CA THR A 15 17.48 -4.41 63.00
C THR A 15 17.48 -5.80 63.72
N PRO A 16 17.82 -7.00 63.13
CA PRO A 16 18.30 -7.36 61.77
C PRO A 16 17.68 -8.65 61.10
N TRP A 17 18.25 -9.05 59.95
CA TRP A 17 18.12 -10.32 59.17
C TRP A 17 19.05 -11.45 59.76
N PRO A 18 19.46 -12.63 59.16
CA PRO A 18 19.41 -13.13 57.74
C PRO A 18 19.33 -14.69 57.45
N TRP A 19 19.54 -15.08 56.17
CA TRP A 19 20.00 -16.39 55.60
C TRP A 19 18.99 -17.46 55.06
N LEU A 20 19.54 -18.45 54.33
CA LEU A 20 18.92 -19.32 53.30
C LEU A 20 19.76 -20.62 53.13
N VAL A 21 19.16 -21.73 52.61
CA VAL A 21 19.79 -22.98 52.05
C VAL A 21 19.99 -24.24 52.95
N HIS A 22 19.13 -25.26 52.76
CA HIS A 22 19.31 -26.75 52.88
C HIS A 22 19.87 -27.41 54.19
N PRO A 23 19.89 -28.77 54.40
CA PRO A 23 19.73 -29.92 53.46
C PRO A 23 18.83 -31.13 53.91
N SER A 24 18.79 -32.18 53.06
CA SER A 24 18.64 -33.65 53.29
C SER A 24 17.85 -34.28 54.46
N GLY A 25 17.08 -35.37 54.17
CA GLY A 25 16.66 -36.42 55.15
C GLY A 25 17.79 -37.41 55.51
N PRO A 26 17.55 -38.59 56.17
CA PRO A 26 16.41 -39.52 55.97
C PRO A 26 15.90 -40.30 57.23
N VAL A 27 14.98 -41.29 57.05
CA VAL A 27 14.77 -42.57 57.82
C VAL A 27 14.60 -42.52 59.37
N THR A 28 13.53 -43.04 60.01
CA THR A 28 13.27 -44.49 60.32
C THR A 28 11.81 -44.76 60.81
N GLN A 29 11.42 -46.05 60.90
CA GLN A 29 10.16 -46.66 61.43
C GLN A 29 9.79 -46.27 62.90
N MET A 30 8.52 -46.24 63.36
CA MET A 30 7.49 -47.33 63.56
C MET A 30 7.91 -48.41 64.60
N PRO A 31 7.01 -49.12 65.34
CA PRO A 31 5.57 -49.37 65.07
C PRO A 31 4.59 -49.31 66.29
N VAL A 32 3.30 -49.62 66.06
CA VAL A 32 2.39 -50.34 66.99
C VAL A 32 1.51 -51.31 66.17
N GLU A 33 1.19 -52.49 66.72
CA GLU A 33 0.41 -53.60 66.12
C GLU A 33 -1.12 -53.45 66.41
N GLY A 34 -2.07 -54.23 65.84
CA GLY A 34 -2.02 -55.28 64.82
C GLY A 34 -3.13 -56.35 65.00
N LYS A 35 -3.16 -57.34 64.08
CA LYS A 35 -3.98 -58.59 64.04
C LYS A 35 -5.41 -58.52 63.43
N GLU A 36 -5.85 -59.47 62.58
CA GLU A 36 -5.12 -60.52 61.82
C GLU A 36 -5.91 -61.07 60.59
N SER A 37 -5.16 -61.46 59.55
CA SER A 37 -5.22 -62.64 58.63
C SER A 37 -6.53 -63.43 58.37
N GLU A 38 -6.76 -64.11 57.23
CA GLU A 38 -5.95 -65.10 56.44
C GLU A 38 -6.50 -65.24 54.98
N ARG A 39 -5.92 -65.94 53.96
CA ARG A 39 -4.55 -66.37 53.56
C ARG A 39 -4.58 -66.92 52.09
N GLU A 40 -3.42 -66.91 51.41
CA GLU A 40 -2.76 -67.93 50.52
C GLU A 40 -3.56 -68.90 49.59
N VAL A 41 -3.02 -69.55 48.53
CA VAL A 41 -2.00 -69.30 47.45
C VAL A 41 -2.01 -70.54 46.52
N MET A 42 -1.89 -70.40 45.17
CA MET A 42 -1.17 -71.32 44.23
C MET A 42 -1.48 -71.01 42.72
N PRO A 43 -0.61 -71.37 41.74
CA PRO A 43 -0.78 -71.06 40.30
C PRO A 43 -0.78 -72.29 39.33
N LEU A 44 -1.20 -72.10 38.06
CA LEU A 44 -0.63 -72.66 36.78
C LEU A 44 -1.65 -72.75 35.62
N GLY A 45 -1.19 -72.59 34.36
CA GLY A 45 -1.64 -73.44 33.23
C GLY A 45 -2.43 -72.85 32.04
N ASN A 46 -1.74 -72.72 30.88
CA ASN A 46 -2.22 -72.94 29.49
C ASN A 46 -3.23 -72.02 28.76
N ARG A 47 -3.06 -72.02 27.41
CA ARG A 47 -3.95 -71.52 26.31
C ARG A 47 -4.98 -72.63 25.93
N PRO A 48 -5.96 -72.48 24.97
CA PRO A 48 -6.11 -71.46 23.90
C PRO A 48 -7.57 -71.04 23.46
N MET A 49 -7.65 -70.18 22.43
CA MET A 49 -8.63 -70.11 21.29
C MET A 49 -10.18 -69.99 21.44
N GLN A 50 -10.74 -69.12 20.58
CA GLN A 50 -12.04 -69.20 19.84
C GLN A 50 -13.36 -69.16 20.66
N LEU A 51 -14.52 -68.66 20.20
CA LEU A 51 -15.08 -68.29 18.86
C LEU A 51 -15.41 -66.77 18.78
N LEU A 52 -15.57 -66.08 17.61
CA LEU A 52 -16.60 -66.15 16.53
C LEU A 52 -18.06 -65.97 17.02
N LEU A 53 -18.98 -65.28 16.33
CA LEU A 53 -19.04 -64.77 14.93
C LEU A 53 -19.12 -63.20 14.89
N GLU A 54 -18.59 -62.49 13.87
CA GLU A 54 -19.18 -62.15 12.54
C GLU A 54 -20.56 -61.45 12.65
N LEU A 55 -20.80 -60.30 11.98
CA LEU A 55 -20.71 -60.07 10.54
C LEU A 55 -20.03 -58.74 10.13
N THR A 56 -19.23 -58.78 9.06
CA THR A 56 -19.05 -57.66 8.10
C THR A 56 -19.02 -58.23 6.68
N PRO A 57 -19.63 -57.53 5.71
CA PRO A 57 -18.85 -57.02 4.56
C PRO A 57 -19.33 -55.63 4.07
N ALA A 58 -18.55 -54.83 3.33
CA ALA A 58 -17.10 -54.83 3.10
C ALA A 58 -16.64 -53.48 2.46
N GLY A 59 -15.39 -53.08 2.73
CA GLY A 59 -14.66 -52.03 2.00
C GLY A 59 -14.84 -50.60 2.53
N ARG A 60 -13.81 -49.74 2.56
CA ARG A 60 -12.36 -49.92 2.29
C ARG A 60 -11.52 -49.01 3.20
N ALA A 61 -10.56 -49.61 3.90
CA ALA A 61 -9.29 -49.09 4.45
C ALA A 61 -9.17 -47.60 4.92
N PRO A 62 -8.95 -47.39 6.23
CA PRO A 62 -8.21 -46.26 6.78
C PRO A 62 -6.86 -46.71 7.43
N SER A 63 -5.77 -45.96 7.23
CA SER A 63 -4.55 -45.90 8.10
C SER A 63 -3.39 -45.18 7.36
N PRO A 64 -2.29 -44.77 8.04
CA PRO A 64 -2.05 -44.73 9.50
C PRO A 64 -1.73 -43.33 10.07
N VAL A 65 -1.89 -43.18 11.39
CA VAL A 65 -1.38 -42.03 12.16
C VAL A 65 0.13 -42.19 12.39
N GLY A 66 0.92 -41.14 12.12
CA GLY A 66 2.39 -41.12 12.21
C GLY A 66 2.94 -40.22 13.32
N ARG A 67 3.39 -40.84 14.42
CA ARG A 67 4.10 -40.32 15.60
C ARG A 67 4.85 -38.97 15.52
N SER A 68 4.71 -38.20 16.61
CA SER A 68 5.76 -37.46 17.36
C SER A 68 6.89 -36.77 16.59
N VAL A 69 6.92 -35.42 16.64
CA VAL A 69 8.07 -34.59 16.20
C VAL A 69 8.67 -33.84 17.39
N GLY A 70 9.42 -34.56 18.22
CA GLY A 70 10.24 -34.02 19.32
C GLY A 70 11.72 -34.34 19.14
N GLY A 71 12.38 -33.76 18.14
CA GLY A 71 13.82 -34.04 17.89
C GLY A 71 14.46 -33.47 16.61
N GLY A 72 13.71 -32.83 15.71
CA GLY A 72 14.20 -32.50 14.35
C GLY A 72 15.23 -31.37 14.20
N ARG A 73 15.53 -30.58 15.24
CA ARG A 73 16.36 -29.35 15.09
C ARG A 73 17.85 -29.62 14.80
N TRP A 74 18.41 -30.76 15.21
CA TRP A 74 19.83 -31.08 15.01
C TRP A 74 20.09 -31.89 13.73
N SER A 75 19.18 -32.77 13.31
CA SER A 75 19.35 -33.58 12.10
C SER A 75 19.27 -32.75 10.81
N VAL A 76 18.48 -31.68 10.78
CA VAL A 76 18.40 -30.78 9.62
C VAL A 76 19.69 -29.97 9.44
N VAL A 77 20.31 -29.49 10.52
CA VAL A 77 21.63 -28.82 10.48
C VAL A 77 22.71 -29.81 10.02
N ALA A 78 22.70 -31.03 10.54
CA ALA A 78 23.60 -32.09 10.08
C ALA A 78 23.39 -32.44 8.59
N ALA A 79 22.15 -32.46 8.10
CA ALA A 79 21.85 -32.72 6.68
C ALA A 79 22.26 -31.55 5.76
N LEU A 80 22.12 -30.30 6.21
CA LEU A 80 22.61 -29.12 5.49
C LEU A 80 24.15 -29.08 5.45
N LEU A 81 24.82 -29.40 6.56
CA LEU A 81 26.27 -29.57 6.61
C LEU A 81 26.73 -30.74 5.74
N LEU A 82 25.99 -31.86 5.70
CA LEU A 82 26.27 -32.99 4.80
C LEU A 82 26.09 -32.61 3.34
N LEU A 83 25.07 -31.81 2.99
CA LEU A 83 24.86 -31.29 1.64
C LEU A 83 26.03 -30.37 1.22
N VAL A 84 26.42 -29.44 2.10
CA VAL A 84 27.59 -28.57 1.87
C VAL A 84 28.88 -29.39 1.77
N LEU A 85 29.05 -30.43 2.59
CA LEU A 85 30.18 -31.36 2.51
C LEU A 85 30.19 -32.17 1.20
N LEU A 86 29.03 -32.61 0.70
CA LEU A 86 28.89 -33.30 -0.57
C LEU A 86 29.12 -32.37 -1.77
N VAL A 87 28.70 -31.10 -1.68
CA VAL A 87 29.02 -30.05 -2.67
C VAL A 87 30.52 -29.72 -2.63
N LEU A 88 31.13 -29.64 -1.45
CA LEU A 88 32.59 -29.49 -1.26
C LEU A 88 33.37 -30.67 -1.85
N LEU A 89 32.97 -31.90 -1.59
CA LEU A 89 33.58 -33.11 -2.15
C LEU A 89 33.36 -33.19 -3.66
N GLY A 90 32.19 -32.75 -4.16
CA GLY A 90 31.91 -32.59 -5.58
C GLY A 90 32.82 -31.55 -6.24
N LEU A 91 33.00 -30.38 -5.62
CA LEU A 91 33.91 -29.32 -6.06
C LEU A 91 35.37 -29.77 -6.01
N LEU A 92 35.80 -30.51 -4.99
CA LEU A 92 37.15 -31.08 -4.90
C LEU A 92 37.40 -32.14 -5.98
N GLY A 93 36.41 -32.99 -6.26
CA GLY A 93 36.46 -33.94 -7.38
C GLY A 93 36.51 -33.22 -8.74
N LEU A 94 35.69 -32.18 -8.91
CA LEU A 94 35.71 -31.31 -10.10
C LEU A 94 37.00 -30.51 -10.22
N LEU A 95 37.67 -30.11 -9.12
CA LEU A 95 38.97 -29.45 -9.14
C LEU A 95 40.09 -30.40 -9.60
N GLY A 96 40.04 -31.68 -9.24
CA GLY A 96 40.90 -32.70 -9.83
C GLY A 96 40.67 -32.84 -11.35
N LEU A 97 39.40 -32.78 -11.77
CA LEU A 97 38.99 -32.82 -13.18
C LEU A 97 39.36 -31.52 -13.93
N LEU A 98 39.31 -30.37 -13.27
CA LEU A 98 39.71 -29.08 -13.81
C LEU A 98 41.24 -28.98 -13.94
N GLY A 99 41.99 -29.55 -12.99
CA GLY A 99 43.45 -29.70 -13.10
C GLY A 99 43.85 -30.56 -14.31
N LEU A 100 43.10 -31.63 -14.58
CA LEU A 100 43.23 -32.43 -15.81
C LEU A 100 42.87 -31.63 -17.08
N LEU A 101 41.83 -30.79 -17.03
CA LEU A 101 41.47 -29.90 -18.16
C LEU A 101 42.48 -28.77 -18.38
N VAL A 102 43.09 -28.23 -17.34
CA VAL A 102 44.17 -27.22 -17.43
C VAL A 102 45.44 -27.85 -17.99
N ALA A 103 45.81 -29.06 -17.57
CA ALA A 103 46.87 -29.83 -18.22
C ALA A 103 46.55 -30.11 -19.71
N GLY A 104 45.30 -30.42 -20.04
CA GLY A 104 44.83 -30.56 -21.42
C GLY A 104 44.85 -29.23 -22.22
N SER A 105 44.67 -28.09 -21.56
CA SER A 105 44.70 -26.77 -22.21
C SER A 105 46.11 -26.39 -22.69
N GLN A 106 47.16 -26.82 -21.99
CA GLN A 106 48.54 -26.61 -22.44
C GLN A 106 48.80 -27.35 -23.77
N ALA A 107 48.30 -28.59 -23.91
CA ALA A 107 48.40 -29.32 -25.18
C ALA A 107 47.64 -28.64 -26.34
N LEU A 108 46.50 -27.98 -26.05
CA LEU A 108 45.77 -27.18 -27.05
C LEU A 108 46.52 -25.90 -27.45
N VAL A 109 47.23 -25.26 -26.53
CA VAL A 109 48.07 -24.08 -26.81
C VAL A 109 49.32 -24.46 -27.62
N GLU A 110 49.96 -25.60 -27.31
CA GLU A 110 51.05 -26.14 -28.12
C GLU A 110 50.58 -26.50 -29.54
N LEU A 111 49.39 -27.10 -29.68
CA LEU A 111 48.78 -27.38 -31.00
C LEU A 111 48.54 -26.10 -31.82
N PHE A 112 48.18 -25.00 -31.17
CA PHE A 112 47.94 -23.71 -31.84
C PHE A 112 49.24 -23.01 -32.27
N SER A 113 50.31 -23.13 -31.47
CA SER A 113 51.62 -22.57 -31.82
C SER A 113 52.33 -23.31 -32.97
N LEU A 114 52.00 -24.59 -33.19
CA LEU A 114 52.45 -25.38 -34.35
C LEU A 114 51.84 -24.93 -35.70
N LEU A 115 50.77 -24.12 -35.69
CA LEU A 115 50.02 -23.76 -36.90
C LEU A 115 50.44 -22.44 -37.57
N TYR A 116 51.34 -21.65 -36.97
CA TYR A 116 51.78 -20.35 -37.53
C TYR A 116 53.28 -20.06 -37.37
N PRO A 117 54.13 -20.51 -38.31
CA PRO A 117 55.51 -20.03 -38.43
C PRO A 117 55.56 -18.66 -39.13
N HIS A 118 55.95 -17.62 -38.39
CA HIS A 118 56.21 -16.28 -38.93
C HIS A 118 57.65 -16.16 -39.44
N ASP A 119 57.89 -15.58 -40.63
CA ASP A 119 59.25 -15.21 -41.04
C ASP A 119 59.32 -13.95 -41.96
N ARG A 120 60.10 -12.95 -41.49
CA ARG A 120 61.03 -12.05 -42.21
C ARG A 120 60.58 -10.91 -43.19
N LEU A 121 60.89 -9.69 -42.69
CA LEU A 121 61.86 -8.69 -43.24
C LEU A 121 61.48 -7.60 -44.28
N THR A 122 61.49 -6.37 -43.75
CA THR A 122 62.18 -5.13 -44.23
C THR A 122 61.55 -4.16 -45.26
N PRO A 123 61.93 -2.84 -45.24
CA PRO A 123 61.24 -1.76 -45.98
C PRO A 123 62.14 -0.90 -46.93
N ARG A 124 61.54 -0.11 -47.85
CA ARG A 124 61.95 1.29 -48.20
C ARG A 124 61.16 1.99 -49.36
N LEU A 125 60.88 3.29 -49.15
CA LEU A 125 60.95 4.45 -50.08
C LEU A 125 60.19 4.56 -51.45
N SER A 126 59.11 5.37 -51.41
CA SER A 126 59.00 6.72 -52.05
C SER A 126 58.47 6.97 -53.50
N ARG A 127 57.62 8.02 -53.59
CA ARG A 127 57.39 9.03 -54.68
C ARG A 127 56.82 8.65 -56.07
N ALA A 128 55.72 9.33 -56.46
CA ALA A 128 55.64 10.22 -57.64
C ALA A 128 54.39 11.16 -57.62
N HIS A 129 54.34 12.16 -58.52
CA HIS A 129 53.51 13.39 -58.50
C HIS A 129 52.14 13.34 -59.26
N PRO A 130 51.26 14.38 -59.13
CA PRO A 130 49.98 14.57 -59.88
C PRO A 130 50.20 15.43 -61.17
N PRO A 131 49.22 16.10 -61.87
CA PRO A 131 47.76 16.24 -61.67
C PRO A 131 46.85 16.23 -62.95
N LEU A 132 45.56 16.62 -62.77
CA LEU A 132 44.63 17.35 -63.69
C LEU A 132 43.69 16.64 -64.73
N SER A 133 42.43 17.13 -64.70
CA SER A 133 41.49 17.40 -65.81
C SER A 133 40.60 16.31 -66.47
N SER A 134 39.29 16.39 -66.23
CA SER A 134 38.31 16.86 -67.24
C SER A 134 36.91 17.19 -66.64
N LYS A 135 36.00 17.78 -67.44
CA LYS A 135 34.72 18.45 -67.06
C LYS A 135 33.49 17.75 -67.72
N PRO A 136 32.24 18.29 -67.73
CA PRO A 136 31.28 18.49 -66.62
C PRO A 136 29.80 18.11 -66.97
N ASN A 137 28.87 18.33 -66.03
CA ASN A 137 27.41 18.64 -66.14
C ASN A 137 26.58 17.85 -65.08
N HIS A 138 25.41 18.29 -64.59
CA HIS A 138 24.55 19.43 -64.94
C HIS A 138 24.41 20.48 -63.79
N ARG A 139 23.40 21.37 -63.83
CA ARG A 139 23.33 22.63 -63.06
C ARG A 139 22.31 22.64 -61.89
N LYS A 140 22.55 23.58 -60.96
CA LYS A 140 21.67 24.11 -59.89
C LYS A 140 20.37 24.75 -60.44
N THR A 141 19.42 25.12 -59.56
CA THR A 141 19.11 26.55 -59.20
C THR A 141 17.92 26.65 -58.22
N TYR A 142 17.95 27.61 -57.27
CA TYR A 142 16.80 28.12 -56.51
C TYR A 142 16.27 29.40 -57.18
N LEU A 143 14.96 29.63 -57.23
CA LEU A 143 14.38 30.99 -57.24
C LEU A 143 12.91 31.02 -56.76
N ALA A 144 12.26 32.18 -56.81
CA ALA A 144 11.08 32.53 -56.01
C ALA A 144 9.90 33.08 -56.84
N ILE A 145 8.73 33.22 -56.19
CA ILE A 145 7.59 34.14 -56.41
C ILE A 145 7.13 34.41 -57.86
N ILE A 146 5.85 34.13 -58.16
CA ILE A 146 4.86 35.04 -58.81
C ILE A 146 3.51 34.31 -58.93
N ALA A 147 2.39 35.04 -58.94
CA ALA A 147 1.03 34.52 -59.11
C ALA A 147 0.33 35.06 -60.37
N PRO A 148 -0.62 34.30 -60.93
CA PRO A 148 -1.78 34.84 -61.66
C PRO A 148 -3.11 34.33 -61.04
N THR A 149 -4.02 35.15 -60.50
CA THR A 149 -4.97 36.10 -61.13
C THR A 149 -6.25 35.51 -61.75
N PHE A 150 -7.39 36.07 -61.29
CA PHE A 150 -8.75 36.14 -61.87
C PHE A 150 -9.70 34.91 -61.78
N ILE A 151 -11.03 35.08 -61.63
CA ILE A 151 -11.85 36.13 -60.97
C ILE A 151 -13.32 35.64 -60.80
N MET A 152 -14.12 36.31 -59.95
CA MET A 152 -15.61 36.22 -59.83
C MET A 152 -16.21 34.89 -59.33
N ASP A 153 -17.34 34.86 -58.59
CA ASP A 153 -18.17 35.94 -58.03
C ASP A 153 -18.93 35.48 -56.76
N ALA A 154 -19.86 36.32 -56.26
CA ALA A 154 -20.85 36.10 -55.20
C ALA A 154 -20.38 36.29 -53.73
N GLU A 155 -20.53 37.53 -53.28
CA GLU A 155 -20.48 37.97 -51.88
C GLU A 155 -21.90 37.99 -51.27
N LYS A 156 -21.99 38.06 -49.92
CA LYS A 156 -23.15 38.41 -49.06
C LYS A 156 -24.02 37.27 -48.50
N ASP A 157 -24.74 37.69 -47.46
CA ASP A 157 -25.70 37.00 -46.57
C ASP A 157 -25.11 35.85 -45.70
N MET A 158 -25.26 35.83 -44.38
CA MET A 158 -26.15 36.62 -43.49
C MET A 158 -25.39 37.39 -42.40
N GLN A 159 -25.62 38.71 -42.33
CA GLN A 159 -25.43 39.48 -41.10
C GLN A 159 -26.61 40.45 -40.88
N ARG A 160 -27.80 39.89 -40.61
CA ARG A 160 -28.95 40.53 -39.94
C ARG A 160 -30.09 39.52 -39.79
N ASP A 161 -30.26 39.02 -38.57
CA ASP A 161 -31.51 39.24 -37.84
C ASP A 161 -31.29 38.96 -36.34
N GLY A 162 -32.07 39.55 -35.43
CA GLY A 162 -33.05 40.60 -35.75
C GLY A 162 -34.20 40.82 -34.79
N ARG A 163 -34.49 39.91 -33.83
CA ARG A 163 -35.41 40.05 -32.67
C ARG A 163 -35.74 38.68 -32.05
N ALA A 164 -36.29 38.74 -30.83
CA ALA A 164 -36.75 37.66 -29.94
C ALA A 164 -35.61 36.92 -29.21
N ASN A 165 -35.31 37.16 -27.93
CA ASN A 165 -36.11 37.72 -26.82
C ASN A 165 -37.50 37.10 -26.63
N ASP A 166 -37.63 35.81 -26.92
CA ASP A 166 -38.67 34.95 -26.38
C ASP A 166 -38.09 34.10 -25.24
N ASN A 167 -37.75 34.76 -24.12
CA ASN A 167 -37.86 34.13 -22.81
C ASN A 167 -39.37 34.00 -22.50
N ALA A 168 -40.05 33.12 -23.23
CA ALA A 168 -41.38 32.66 -22.86
C ALA A 168 -41.23 31.68 -21.68
N ASP A 169 -42.11 31.80 -20.69
CA ASP A 169 -42.17 30.89 -19.54
C ASP A 169 -42.58 29.47 -19.95
N LEU A 170 -41.60 28.71 -20.46
CA LEU A 170 -41.69 27.28 -20.62
C LEU A 170 -41.52 26.64 -19.24
N GLY A 171 -42.65 26.31 -18.61
CA GLY A 171 -42.72 25.72 -17.28
C GLY A 171 -41.82 24.49 -17.10
N GLU A 172 -41.48 24.21 -15.85
CA GLU A 172 -40.45 23.26 -15.36
C GLU A 172 -40.28 21.99 -16.23
N TYR A 173 -41.39 21.31 -16.54
CA TYR A 173 -41.44 20.05 -17.28
C TYR A 173 -41.06 20.19 -18.77
N GLY A 174 -41.24 21.36 -19.37
CA GLY A 174 -40.78 21.66 -20.74
C GLY A 174 -39.26 21.62 -20.87
N ASN A 175 -38.53 22.10 -19.84
CA ASN A 175 -37.07 22.03 -19.81
C ASN A 175 -36.58 20.58 -19.64
N LEU A 176 -37.25 19.78 -18.80
CA LEU A 176 -36.99 18.34 -18.66
C LEU A 176 -37.19 17.60 -19.99
N ILE A 177 -38.29 17.89 -20.70
CA ILE A 177 -38.62 17.33 -22.01
C ILE A 177 -37.55 17.67 -23.08
N LYS A 178 -37.01 18.90 -23.04
CA LYS A 178 -35.95 19.40 -23.94
C LYS A 178 -34.59 18.76 -23.66
N TYR A 179 -34.27 18.49 -22.39
CA TYR A 179 -33.08 17.72 -21.99
C TYR A 179 -33.17 16.26 -22.48
N ILE A 180 -34.33 15.61 -22.31
CA ILE A 180 -34.57 14.23 -22.77
C ILE A 180 -34.35 14.09 -24.29
N SER A 181 -34.77 15.08 -25.10
CA SER A 181 -34.61 15.03 -26.57
C SER A 181 -33.19 15.34 -27.07
N ASN A 182 -32.45 16.21 -26.39
CA ASN A 182 -31.15 16.68 -26.89
C ASN A 182 -29.96 15.83 -26.41
N TYR A 183 -30.16 14.89 -25.49
CA TYR A 183 -29.08 14.05 -24.96
C TYR A 183 -28.51 13.09 -26.03
N ARG A 184 -27.32 13.43 -26.52
CA ARG A 184 -26.47 12.65 -27.43
C ARG A 184 -25.16 12.33 -26.72
N ASP A 185 -24.61 11.13 -26.95
CA ASP A 185 -23.44 10.65 -26.19
C ASP A 185 -22.19 11.51 -26.44
N GLY A 186 -21.48 11.82 -25.35
CA GLY A 186 -20.48 12.89 -25.25
C GLY A 186 -19.03 12.42 -25.16
N ARG A 187 -18.68 11.23 -25.66
CA ARG A 187 -17.30 10.70 -25.62
C ARG A 187 -16.78 10.18 -26.97
N ARG A 188 -16.33 11.09 -27.85
CA ARG A 188 -15.12 10.90 -28.69
C ARG A 188 -14.69 12.18 -29.42
N ALA A 189 -13.36 12.42 -29.41
CA ALA A 189 -12.65 13.59 -29.95
C ALA A 189 -13.05 14.93 -29.28
N SER A 190 -12.12 15.83 -28.94
CA SER A 190 -10.84 16.13 -29.60
C SER A 190 -9.62 16.11 -28.67
N VAL A 191 -8.53 15.48 -29.13
CA VAL A 191 -7.17 15.85 -28.70
C VAL A 191 -6.71 17.00 -29.59
N ALA A 192 -6.65 18.21 -29.03
CA ALA A 192 -6.08 19.39 -29.65
C ALA A 192 -5.40 20.22 -28.55
N GLY A 193 -4.11 20.49 -28.69
CA GLY A 193 -3.31 21.06 -27.62
C GLY A 193 -3.61 22.54 -27.35
N SER A 194 -3.88 22.88 -26.10
CA SER A 194 -3.80 24.26 -25.60
C SER A 194 -2.35 24.59 -25.23
N ILE A 195 -1.91 25.80 -25.60
CA ILE A 195 -0.54 26.31 -25.48
C ILE A 195 -0.09 26.38 -24.00
N TYR A 196 1.21 26.15 -23.75
CA TYR A 196 1.85 26.43 -22.46
C TYR A 196 2.00 27.94 -22.24
N ASP A 197 1.49 28.47 -21.13
CA ASP A 197 1.93 29.76 -20.60
C ASP A 197 3.14 29.54 -19.66
N ASP A 198 4.32 30.00 -20.09
CA ASP A 198 5.56 29.92 -19.32
C ASP A 198 5.53 30.86 -18.10
N VAL A 199 5.44 30.29 -16.90
CA VAL A 199 5.62 31.04 -15.65
C VAL A 199 7.12 31.30 -15.44
N PRO A 200 7.59 32.57 -15.41
CA PRO A 200 9.01 32.87 -15.40
C PRO A 200 9.72 32.37 -14.12
N ALA A 201 10.78 31.59 -14.32
CA ALA A 201 11.57 31.00 -13.24
C ALA A 201 12.14 32.08 -12.29
N LYS A 202 11.90 31.91 -10.98
CA LYS A 202 12.37 32.87 -9.97
C LYS A 202 13.91 32.81 -9.84
N PRO A 203 14.63 33.96 -9.81
CA PRO A 203 16.09 33.96 -9.81
C PRO A 203 16.74 33.27 -8.59
N TRP A 204 17.78 32.48 -8.85
CA TRP A 204 18.43 31.56 -7.89
C TRP A 204 19.23 32.23 -6.74
N TRP A 205 19.25 33.55 -6.67
CA TRP A 205 20.09 34.31 -5.73
C TRP A 205 19.44 34.59 -4.36
N LYS A 206 18.13 34.33 -4.19
CA LYS A 206 17.33 34.89 -3.09
C LYS A 206 17.42 34.18 -1.72
N PHE A 207 18.47 33.38 -1.50
CA PHE A 207 18.67 32.54 -0.31
C PHE A 207 18.85 33.30 1.03
N TRP A 208 19.14 34.60 1.01
CA TRP A 208 19.41 35.40 2.22
C TRP A 208 18.20 36.18 2.76
N ALA A 209 17.00 35.99 2.20
CA ALA A 209 15.77 36.55 2.75
C ALA A 209 15.35 35.78 4.01
N LYS A 210 15.85 36.23 5.18
CA LYS A 210 15.61 35.61 6.50
C LYS A 210 14.14 35.77 6.95
N GLN A 211 13.24 34.98 6.37
CA GLN A 211 11.83 34.95 6.74
C GLN A 211 11.69 34.48 8.20
N LYS A 212 11.22 35.39 9.05
CA LYS A 212 11.14 35.19 10.50
C LYS A 212 9.93 34.30 10.83
N THR A 213 10.12 32.98 10.76
CA THR A 213 9.15 31.99 11.25
C THR A 213 8.94 32.19 12.75
N LEU A 214 7.80 32.79 13.12
CA LEU A 214 7.32 32.78 14.48
C LEU A 214 6.82 31.37 14.80
N GLY A 215 7.68 30.58 15.44
CA GLY A 215 7.29 29.29 16.01
C GLY A 215 6.45 29.51 17.26
N GLY A 216 5.30 28.86 17.31
CA GLY A 216 4.41 28.83 18.47
C GLY A 216 3.20 27.97 18.14
N ASP A 217 3.06 26.83 18.83
CA ASP A 217 1.89 25.96 18.74
C ASP A 217 0.72 26.52 19.57
N GLY A 218 0.40 27.78 19.33
CA GLY A 218 -0.85 28.40 19.75
C GLY A 218 -1.87 28.31 18.60
N SER A 219 -3.12 27.98 18.93
CA SER A 219 -4.25 28.12 18.02
C SER A 219 -4.41 29.60 17.64
N PHE A 220 -4.15 29.94 16.37
CA PHE A 220 -4.43 31.28 15.86
C PHE A 220 -5.90 31.36 15.49
N ASP A 221 -6.71 31.86 16.42
CA ASP A 221 -8.11 32.20 16.14
C ASP A 221 -8.17 33.51 15.34
N ALA A 222 -9.06 33.56 14.35
CA ALA A 222 -9.18 34.72 13.47
C ALA A 222 -9.88 35.88 14.22
N PRO A 223 -9.35 37.12 14.18
CA PRO A 223 -10.04 38.29 14.74
C PRO A 223 -11.43 38.47 14.13
N GLU A 224 -12.42 38.88 14.93
CA GLU A 224 -13.81 39.07 14.48
C GLU A 224 -13.92 40.10 13.34
N GLU A 225 -13.02 41.10 13.31
CA GLU A 225 -12.82 42.04 12.20
C GLU A 225 -12.65 41.38 10.82
N TRP A 226 -12.21 40.12 10.76
CA TRP A 226 -12.02 39.39 9.50
C TRP A 226 -13.32 38.78 8.99
N MET A 227 -14.33 38.64 9.86
CA MET A 227 -15.66 38.11 9.54
C MET A 227 -16.66 39.19 9.08
N THR A 228 -16.28 40.47 9.13
CA THR A 228 -17.10 41.62 8.67
C THR A 228 -16.81 42.04 7.21
N THR A 229 -16.54 41.06 6.35
CA THR A 229 -16.22 41.28 4.93
C THR A 229 -17.48 41.57 4.10
N ASP A 230 -17.45 42.55 3.17
CA ASP A 230 -18.59 42.87 2.29
C ASP A 230 -18.89 41.70 1.34
N TRP A 231 -20.10 41.14 1.44
CA TRP A 231 -20.54 40.01 0.62
C TRP A 231 -20.63 40.28 -0.89
N LYS A 232 -20.70 41.56 -1.31
CA LYS A 232 -20.73 41.93 -2.74
C LYS A 232 -19.36 42.17 -3.35
N GLN A 233 -18.34 42.48 -2.54
CA GLN A 233 -16.98 42.76 -3.02
C GLN A 233 -16.00 41.63 -2.67
N GLY A 234 -16.25 40.87 -1.60
CA GLY A 234 -15.33 39.87 -1.09
C GLY A 234 -14.01 40.48 -0.60
N LEU A 235 -12.94 39.69 -0.60
CA LEU A 235 -11.60 40.17 -0.26
C LEU A 235 -10.85 40.68 -1.49
N SER A 236 -9.98 41.68 -1.29
CA SER A 236 -8.99 42.07 -2.30
C SER A 236 -7.79 41.14 -2.28
N THR A 237 -7.09 40.99 -3.42
CA THR A 237 -5.92 40.12 -3.55
C THR A 237 -4.78 40.49 -2.59
N ALA A 238 -4.62 41.78 -2.27
CA ALA A 238 -3.64 42.27 -1.31
C ALA A 238 -3.97 41.84 0.14
N GLU A 239 -5.25 41.82 0.52
CA GLU A 239 -5.71 41.35 1.82
C GLU A 239 -5.62 39.84 1.94
N VAL A 240 -5.95 39.09 0.87
CA VAL A 240 -5.74 37.64 0.82
C VAL A 240 -4.27 37.30 1.05
N GLU A 241 -3.33 38.00 0.40
CA GLU A 241 -1.90 37.85 0.68
C GLU A 241 -1.52 38.18 2.13
N ALA A 242 -2.14 39.21 2.74
CA ALA A 242 -1.86 39.63 4.11
C ALA A 242 -2.41 38.65 5.17
N ARG A 243 -3.62 38.11 4.96
CA ARG A 243 -4.24 37.08 5.81
C ARG A 243 -3.50 35.74 5.65
N ARG A 244 -3.19 35.31 4.41
CA ARG A 244 -2.44 34.08 4.10
C ARG A 244 -1.04 34.04 4.73
N LYS A 245 -0.38 35.20 4.88
CA LYS A 245 0.91 35.33 5.59
C LYS A 245 0.81 35.11 7.10
N LYS A 246 -0.39 35.20 7.70
CA LYS A 246 -0.66 34.92 9.12
C LYS A 246 -1.22 33.51 9.33
N THR A 247 -2.18 33.08 8.50
CA THR A 247 -2.90 31.80 8.67
C THR A 247 -2.22 30.61 8.00
N GLY A 248 -1.34 30.85 7.03
CA GLY A 248 -0.87 29.81 6.11
C GLY A 248 -1.89 29.50 5.01
N TYR A 249 -1.67 28.38 4.32
CA TYR A 249 -2.59 27.84 3.31
C TYR A 249 -3.71 27.03 3.95
N ASN A 250 -4.84 26.93 3.26
CA ASN A 250 -5.98 26.11 3.66
C ASN A 250 -5.72 24.62 3.33
N GLU A 251 -4.73 24.02 3.99
CA GLU A 251 -4.38 22.60 3.87
C GLU A 251 -4.20 21.97 5.25
N LEU A 252 -4.61 20.70 5.42
CA LEU A 252 -4.22 19.92 6.59
C LEU A 252 -2.69 19.73 6.54
N THR A 253 -1.99 20.31 7.51
CA THR A 253 -0.53 20.43 7.44
C THR A 253 0.16 19.10 7.72
N THR A 254 0.51 18.36 6.66
CA THR A 254 1.59 17.36 6.72
C THR A 254 2.88 18.05 7.20
N GLU A 255 3.61 17.46 8.14
CA GLU A 255 4.89 18.01 8.63
C GLU A 255 5.90 18.12 7.48
N LYS A 256 6.07 19.32 6.93
CA LYS A 256 7.09 19.61 5.91
C LYS A 256 8.46 19.68 6.58
N GLU A 257 9.06 18.51 6.79
CA GLU A 257 10.42 18.41 7.32
C GLU A 257 11.40 19.19 6.43
N ASN A 258 12.23 20.03 7.05
CA ASN A 258 13.25 20.80 6.34
C ASN A 258 14.16 19.85 5.55
N MET A 259 14.39 20.11 4.26
CA MET A 259 15.23 19.27 3.40
C MET A 259 16.67 19.09 3.93
N LEU A 260 17.17 20.06 4.70
CA LEU A 260 18.46 19.95 5.42
C LEU A 260 18.38 19.03 6.65
N LYS A 261 17.25 19.00 7.37
CA LYS A 261 17.02 18.05 8.47
C LYS A 261 16.88 16.62 7.92
N LYS A 262 16.21 16.45 6.78
CA LYS A 262 16.19 15.16 6.05
C LYS A 262 17.59 14.75 5.60
N PHE A 263 18.36 15.66 5.00
CA PHE A 263 19.75 15.40 4.61
C PHE A 263 20.61 14.93 5.80
N ILE A 264 20.52 15.61 6.96
CA ILE A 264 21.19 15.17 8.20
C ILE A 264 20.65 13.83 8.69
N GLY A 265 19.37 13.52 8.48
CA GLY A 265 18.76 12.24 8.77
C GLY A 265 19.41 11.04 8.05
N PHE A 266 19.99 11.24 6.86
CA PHE A 266 20.76 10.21 6.15
C PHE A 266 22.12 9.86 6.80
N PHE A 267 22.52 10.56 7.87
CA PHE A 267 23.65 10.19 8.72
C PHE A 267 23.21 9.49 10.02
N THR A 268 21.93 9.57 10.39
CA THR A 268 21.42 8.97 11.63
C THR A 268 20.89 7.55 11.43
N GLY A 269 21.56 6.55 12.02
CA GLY A 269 21.05 5.18 12.08
C GLY A 269 22.09 4.16 12.56
N PRO A 270 21.68 2.95 13.01
CA PRO A 270 22.61 1.96 13.56
C PRO A 270 23.75 1.57 12.61
N ILE A 271 23.45 1.46 11.31
CA ILE A 271 24.42 1.20 10.23
C ILE A 271 25.42 2.36 10.11
N LEU A 272 24.94 3.59 10.19
CA LEU A 272 25.73 4.80 9.90
C LEU A 272 26.63 5.19 11.08
N TYR A 273 26.17 5.07 12.32
CA TYR A 273 27.00 5.28 13.52
C TYR A 273 28.21 4.33 13.57
N VAL A 274 28.12 3.15 12.95
CA VAL A 274 29.25 2.19 12.88
C VAL A 274 30.26 2.63 11.82
N MET A 275 29.81 3.25 10.73
CA MET A 275 30.70 3.92 9.77
C MET A 275 31.34 5.19 10.36
N GLU A 276 30.62 5.95 11.20
CA GLU A 276 31.22 7.07 11.95
C GLU A 276 32.32 6.58 12.92
N ILE A 277 32.11 5.44 13.58
CA ILE A 277 33.16 4.76 14.37
C ILE A 277 34.33 4.35 13.48
N ALA A 278 34.10 3.85 12.26
CA ALA A 278 35.16 3.54 11.30
C ALA A 278 35.96 4.78 10.85
N VAL A 279 35.29 5.92 10.61
CA VAL A 279 35.94 7.21 10.31
C VAL A 279 36.82 7.67 11.49
N LEU A 280 36.32 7.59 12.72
CA LEU A 280 37.09 7.90 13.93
C LEU A 280 38.27 6.95 14.12
N LEU A 281 38.12 5.68 13.73
CA LEU A 281 39.17 4.66 13.78
C LEU A 281 40.29 4.93 12.76
N ALA A 282 39.93 5.27 11.51
CA ALA A 282 40.89 5.67 10.47
C ALA A 282 41.65 6.96 10.86
N ALA A 283 40.94 7.96 11.40
CA ALA A 283 41.57 9.17 11.95
C ALA A 283 42.53 8.87 13.11
N GLY A 284 42.16 7.93 14.00
CA GLY A 284 43.01 7.46 15.10
C GLY A 284 44.26 6.69 14.63
N LEU A 285 44.13 5.94 13.53
CA LEU A 285 45.22 5.28 12.82
C LEU A 285 46.12 6.25 12.04
N ARG A 286 45.66 7.50 11.81
CA ARG A 286 46.24 8.49 10.89
C ARG A 286 46.19 8.09 9.41
N ASP A 287 45.32 7.16 9.03
CA ASP A 287 45.08 6.88 7.61
C ASP A 287 44.17 7.96 7.02
N TRP A 288 44.79 8.95 6.40
CA TRP A 288 44.12 10.07 5.75
C TRP A 288 43.45 9.69 4.42
N ILE A 289 43.83 8.54 3.82
CA ILE A 289 43.25 8.04 2.58
C ILE A 289 41.91 7.38 2.93
N ASP A 290 41.91 6.39 3.81
CA ASP A 290 40.68 5.71 4.28
C ASP A 290 39.72 6.70 4.94
N PHE A 291 40.20 7.59 5.81
CA PHE A 291 39.39 8.67 6.39
C PHE A 291 38.70 9.51 5.31
N GLY A 292 39.42 9.90 4.26
CA GLY A 292 38.88 10.68 3.15
C GLY A 292 37.86 9.91 2.31
N VAL A 293 38.13 8.65 1.99
CA VAL A 293 37.25 7.85 1.11
C VAL A 293 36.01 7.34 1.85
N ILE A 294 36.08 6.98 3.14
CA ILE A 294 34.90 6.62 3.93
C ILE A 294 33.95 7.82 4.07
N ILE A 295 34.48 9.02 4.32
CA ILE A 295 33.68 10.26 4.30
C ILE A 295 33.09 10.50 2.90
N GLY A 296 33.87 10.23 1.84
CA GLY A 296 33.39 10.29 0.45
C GLY A 296 32.21 9.36 0.18
N ILE A 297 32.26 8.11 0.66
CA ILE A 297 31.19 7.11 0.52
C ILE A 297 29.95 7.51 1.33
N LEU A 298 30.12 8.00 2.57
CA LEU A 298 29.01 8.50 3.39
C LEU A 298 28.32 9.71 2.74
N MET A 299 29.10 10.68 2.24
CA MET A 299 28.56 11.83 1.50
C MET A 299 27.89 11.42 0.18
N LEU A 300 28.46 10.45 -0.56
CA LEU A 300 27.86 9.93 -1.78
C LEU A 300 26.51 9.27 -1.48
N ASN A 301 26.43 8.37 -0.50
CA ASN A 301 25.20 7.68 -0.13
C ASN A 301 24.14 8.63 0.43
N ALA A 302 24.52 9.66 1.19
CA ALA A 302 23.60 10.70 1.66
C ALA A 302 23.07 11.58 0.50
N VAL A 303 23.93 11.99 -0.45
CA VAL A 303 23.53 12.78 -1.63
C VAL A 303 22.63 11.96 -2.57
N VAL A 304 22.97 10.69 -2.82
CA VAL A 304 22.21 9.77 -3.67
C VAL A 304 20.83 9.50 -3.06
N GLY A 305 20.77 9.13 -1.77
CA GLY A 305 19.50 8.90 -1.07
C GLY A 305 18.62 10.14 -0.99
N TRP A 306 19.20 11.32 -0.71
CA TRP A 306 18.47 12.59 -0.70
C TRP A 306 17.92 12.96 -2.07
N TYR A 307 18.71 12.77 -3.14
CA TYR A 307 18.27 13.05 -4.51
C TYR A 307 17.12 12.12 -4.93
N GLN A 308 17.22 10.82 -4.60
CA GLN A 308 16.21 9.82 -4.91
C GLN A 308 14.91 10.05 -4.13
N GLU A 309 14.98 10.35 -2.82
CA GLU A 309 13.80 10.67 -2.03
C GLU A 309 13.12 11.96 -2.52
N LYS A 310 13.91 12.99 -2.90
CA LYS A 310 13.38 14.22 -3.49
C LYS A 310 12.70 13.96 -4.84
N GLN A 311 13.32 13.19 -5.73
CA GLN A 311 12.73 12.87 -7.03
C GLN A 311 11.40 12.11 -6.87
N ALA A 312 11.32 11.19 -5.91
CA ALA A 312 10.08 10.49 -5.56
C ALA A 312 8.98 11.46 -5.07
N ALA A 313 9.36 12.35 -4.14
CA ALA A 313 8.45 13.32 -3.57
C ALA A 313 7.94 14.34 -4.61
N ASP A 314 8.80 14.81 -5.51
CA ASP A 314 8.44 15.76 -6.57
C ASP A 314 7.45 15.13 -7.58
N VAL A 315 7.63 13.85 -7.94
CA VAL A 315 6.67 13.10 -8.79
C VAL A 315 5.31 12.98 -8.11
N VAL A 316 5.25 12.47 -6.87
CA VAL A 316 3.99 12.33 -6.13
C VAL A 316 3.33 13.71 -5.87
N ALA A 317 4.12 14.76 -5.66
CA ALA A 317 3.60 16.11 -5.43
C ALA A 317 2.97 16.73 -6.69
N SER A 318 3.53 16.46 -7.88
CA SER A 318 2.94 16.93 -9.15
C SER A 318 1.55 16.32 -9.38
N LEU A 319 1.42 15.00 -9.22
CA LEU A 319 0.18 14.24 -9.38
C LEU A 319 -0.90 14.65 -8.36
N LYS A 320 -0.53 14.91 -7.11
CA LYS A 320 -1.44 15.48 -6.09
C LYS A 320 -1.89 16.91 -6.42
N GLY A 321 -1.19 17.61 -7.30
CA GLY A 321 -1.53 18.98 -7.73
C GLY A 321 -2.80 19.07 -8.57
N ASP A 322 -3.16 18.00 -9.29
CA ASP A 322 -4.26 17.97 -10.26
C ASP A 322 -5.61 17.57 -9.66
N ILE A 323 -5.59 16.85 -8.52
CA ILE A 323 -6.79 16.39 -7.79
C ILE A 323 -7.29 17.45 -6.79
N ALA A 324 -6.53 18.53 -6.58
CA ALA A 324 -6.79 19.52 -5.53
C ALA A 324 -8.19 20.18 -5.66
N MET A 325 -9.00 20.05 -4.61
CA MET A 325 -10.34 20.64 -4.46
C MET A 325 -10.43 22.05 -5.05
N ARG A 326 -11.51 22.34 -5.78
CA ARG A 326 -11.87 23.68 -6.23
C ARG A 326 -13.13 24.19 -5.53
N THR A 327 -13.26 25.51 -5.46
CA THR A 327 -14.39 26.21 -4.85
C THR A 327 -14.56 27.59 -5.49
N THR A 328 -15.80 28.06 -5.56
CA THR A 328 -16.13 29.40 -6.10
C THR A 328 -16.11 30.42 -4.96
N VAL A 329 -15.29 31.47 -5.11
CA VAL A 329 -15.22 32.60 -4.17
C VAL A 329 -15.67 33.90 -4.83
N VAL A 330 -16.14 34.84 -4.04
CA VAL A 330 -16.31 36.24 -4.45
C VAL A 330 -15.04 37.00 -4.07
N ARG A 331 -14.35 37.60 -5.05
CA ARG A 331 -13.21 38.51 -4.83
C ARG A 331 -13.21 39.67 -5.82
N ASN A 332 -12.88 40.86 -5.32
CA ASN A 332 -12.97 42.13 -6.07
C ASN A 332 -14.34 42.34 -6.79
N GLY A 333 -15.42 41.76 -6.26
CA GLY A 333 -16.77 41.79 -6.85
C GLY A 333 -17.02 40.83 -8.01
N VAL A 334 -16.18 39.80 -8.20
CA VAL A 334 -16.33 38.78 -9.25
C VAL A 334 -16.33 37.39 -8.63
N GLU A 335 -17.17 36.48 -9.15
CA GLU A 335 -17.12 35.05 -8.84
C GLU A 335 -15.92 34.40 -9.58
N GLU A 336 -14.90 33.94 -8.85
CA GLU A 336 -13.74 33.21 -9.38
C GLU A 336 -13.65 31.77 -8.83
N GLU A 337 -13.33 30.80 -9.68
CA GLU A 337 -13.07 29.41 -9.24
C GLU A 337 -11.60 29.25 -8.87
N ILE A 338 -11.31 28.95 -7.60
CA ILE A 338 -9.96 28.78 -7.07
C ILE A 338 -9.73 27.38 -6.51
N LYS A 339 -8.47 26.98 -6.34
CA LYS A 339 -8.14 25.80 -5.51
C LYS A 339 -8.46 26.11 -4.05
N ALA A 340 -9.21 25.26 -3.35
CA ALA A 340 -9.64 25.48 -1.96
C ALA A 340 -8.46 25.74 -1.01
N ARG A 341 -7.28 25.18 -1.32
CA ARG A 341 -5.98 25.44 -0.68
C ARG A 341 -5.62 26.93 -0.54
N GLU A 342 -6.17 27.77 -1.42
CA GLU A 342 -5.89 29.21 -1.52
C GLU A 342 -6.87 30.10 -0.75
N LEU A 343 -7.88 29.51 -0.07
CA LEU A 343 -8.76 30.23 0.84
C LEU A 343 -8.02 30.83 2.04
N VAL A 344 -8.56 31.92 2.57
CA VAL A 344 -8.22 32.51 3.87
C VAL A 344 -9.50 32.77 4.70
N PRO A 345 -9.42 32.82 6.04
CA PRO A 345 -10.54 33.28 6.86
C PRO A 345 -11.05 34.66 6.43
N GLY A 346 -12.37 34.73 6.24
CA GLY A 346 -13.10 35.86 5.67
C GLY A 346 -13.17 35.92 4.14
N ASP A 347 -12.60 34.96 3.39
CA ASP A 347 -13.06 34.71 2.02
C ASP A 347 -14.54 34.33 2.05
N ILE A 348 -15.27 34.74 1.01
CA ILE A 348 -16.71 34.48 0.88
C ILE A 348 -16.89 33.47 -0.25
N ILE A 349 -17.41 32.30 0.11
CA ILE A 349 -17.62 31.15 -0.77
C ILE A 349 -19.09 31.04 -1.18
N ILE A 350 -19.30 30.50 -2.37
CA ILE A 350 -20.61 30.05 -2.85
C ILE A 350 -20.62 28.52 -2.76
N ILE A 351 -21.65 27.95 -2.14
CA ILE A 351 -21.83 26.51 -2.01
C ILE A 351 -23.10 26.10 -2.75
N GLU A 352 -22.98 25.10 -3.63
CA GLU A 352 -24.08 24.52 -4.42
C GLU A 352 -24.33 23.03 -4.07
N ASP A 353 -25.50 22.51 -4.47
CA ASP A 353 -25.85 21.09 -4.43
C ASP A 353 -24.68 20.18 -4.89
N GLY A 354 -24.24 19.26 -4.03
CA GLY A 354 -23.19 18.28 -4.33
C GLY A 354 -21.75 18.77 -4.12
N GLN A 355 -21.53 20.03 -3.72
CA GLN A 355 -20.19 20.53 -3.38
C GLN A 355 -19.79 20.15 -1.94
N VAL A 356 -18.48 19.98 -1.74
CA VAL A 356 -17.87 19.74 -0.41
C VAL A 356 -17.50 21.08 0.22
N VAL A 357 -17.77 21.25 1.51
CA VAL A 357 -17.47 22.47 2.27
C VAL A 357 -15.94 22.62 2.44
N PRO A 358 -15.31 23.69 1.91
CA PRO A 358 -13.85 23.78 1.75
C PRO A 358 -13.09 24.32 2.99
N GLY A 359 -13.82 24.71 4.04
CA GLY A 359 -13.32 25.16 5.34
C GLY A 359 -14.52 25.44 6.27
N ASP A 360 -14.32 25.52 7.59
CA ASP A 360 -15.46 25.80 8.49
C ASP A 360 -15.99 27.20 8.20
N ALA A 361 -17.25 27.31 7.81
CA ALA A 361 -17.87 28.54 7.34
C ALA A 361 -19.18 28.85 8.10
N ARG A 362 -19.65 30.09 7.99
CA ARG A 362 -20.95 30.53 8.53
C ARG A 362 -21.86 30.97 7.39
N ILE A 363 -23.10 30.51 7.37
CA ILE A 363 -24.08 30.84 6.31
C ILE A 363 -24.52 32.31 6.45
N ILE A 364 -24.46 33.04 5.33
CA ILE A 364 -24.94 34.43 5.22
C ILE A 364 -26.39 34.44 4.74
N SER A 365 -26.66 33.95 3.53
CA SER A 365 -28.00 34.01 2.94
C SER A 365 -28.19 32.99 1.80
N ALA A 366 -29.46 32.73 1.44
CA ALA A 366 -29.80 32.12 0.16
C ALA A 366 -29.16 32.88 -1.01
N TYR A 367 -28.84 32.16 -2.10
CA TYR A 367 -28.37 32.78 -3.34
C TYR A 367 -29.47 33.63 -4.02
N ASP A 368 -30.72 33.17 -3.96
CA ASP A 368 -31.85 33.77 -4.67
C ASP A 368 -32.55 34.93 -3.91
N ASN A 369 -32.09 35.27 -2.70
CA ASN A 369 -32.64 36.37 -1.88
C ASN A 369 -31.59 37.43 -1.54
N PRO A 370 -31.37 38.46 -2.39
CA PRO A 370 -30.34 39.49 -2.20
C PRO A 370 -30.51 40.38 -0.95
N ASN A 371 -31.61 40.26 -0.20
CA ASN A 371 -31.87 41.03 1.01
C ASN A 371 -31.48 40.28 2.30
N GLY A 372 -31.18 38.98 2.24
CA GLY A 372 -30.92 38.12 3.41
C GLY A 372 -29.76 38.55 4.31
N TYR A 373 -28.85 39.41 3.84
CA TYR A 373 -27.77 39.96 4.68
C TYR A 373 -28.30 40.76 5.89
N GLN A 374 -29.49 41.38 5.80
CA GLN A 374 -30.11 42.04 6.96
C GLN A 374 -30.78 41.07 7.95
N GLU A 375 -31.06 39.84 7.52
CA GLU A 375 -31.58 38.75 8.34
C GLU A 375 -30.41 38.15 9.15
N TYR A 376 -29.29 37.87 8.47
CA TYR A 376 -28.01 37.43 9.06
C TYR A 376 -27.53 38.31 10.21
N LEU A 377 -27.54 39.64 10.06
CA LEU A 377 -27.09 40.54 11.12
C LEU A 377 -27.98 40.48 12.37
N ARG A 378 -29.30 40.34 12.23
CA ARG A 378 -30.23 40.24 13.37
C ARG A 378 -30.07 38.92 14.11
N GLU A 379 -29.91 37.82 13.39
CA GLU A 379 -29.73 36.50 14.00
C GLU A 379 -28.42 36.43 14.80
N LEU A 380 -27.37 37.10 14.29
CA LEU A 380 -26.07 37.22 14.96
C LEU A 380 -26.15 38.12 16.21
N GLU A 381 -26.90 39.24 16.15
CA GLU A 381 -27.21 40.08 17.32
C GLU A 381 -28.03 39.31 18.38
N ALA A 382 -28.97 38.46 17.96
CA ALA A 382 -29.78 37.63 18.87
C ALA A 382 -28.92 36.57 19.60
N GLN A 383 -28.11 35.80 18.86
CA GLN A 383 -27.21 34.79 19.43
C GLN A 383 -26.18 35.41 20.41
N ALA A 384 -25.70 36.62 20.12
CA ALA A 384 -24.83 37.37 21.03
C ALA A 384 -25.56 37.83 22.31
N GLY A 385 -26.87 38.08 22.24
CA GLY A 385 -27.71 38.43 23.39
C GLY A 385 -28.00 37.25 24.32
N GLU A 386 -28.38 36.10 23.77
CA GLU A 386 -28.66 34.87 24.53
C GLU A 386 -27.41 34.38 25.29
N SER A 387 -26.24 34.49 24.65
CA SER A 387 -24.93 34.13 25.24
C SER A 387 -24.56 34.90 26.53
N ALA A 388 -25.28 35.98 26.85
CA ALA A 388 -25.07 36.77 28.07
C ALA A 388 -26.02 36.39 29.23
N VAL A 389 -27.03 35.53 29.00
CA VAL A 389 -28.13 35.30 29.96
C VAL A 389 -28.47 33.81 30.12
N GLU A 390 -27.48 32.96 30.42
CA GLU A 390 -27.67 31.86 31.38
C GLU A 390 -26.36 31.25 31.91
N LYS A 391 -26.21 31.28 33.24
CA LYS A 391 -25.27 30.50 34.04
C LYS A 391 -25.83 30.31 35.46
N ASN A 392 -26.89 29.52 35.55
CA ASN A 392 -27.18 28.71 36.72
C ASN A 392 -27.16 27.25 36.24
N ASP A 393 -26.53 26.38 37.01
CA ASP A 393 -26.47 24.95 36.72
C ASP A 393 -27.81 24.26 37.11
N ASP A 394 -27.96 22.99 36.72
CA ASP A 394 -29.07 22.07 37.02
C ASP A 394 -30.43 22.31 36.31
N ASP A 395 -30.62 21.71 35.11
CA ASP A 395 -31.78 20.85 34.77
C ASP A 395 -31.60 20.15 33.39
N ASP A 396 -32.48 19.19 33.07
CA ASP A 396 -32.36 18.16 32.02
C ASP A 396 -32.56 18.60 30.54
N GLU A 397 -32.27 17.66 29.63
CA GLU A 397 -32.44 17.66 28.16
C GLU A 397 -33.55 18.58 27.60
N LEU A 398 -33.16 19.76 27.12
CA LEU A 398 -34.02 20.66 26.32
C LEU A 398 -33.53 20.76 24.88
N GLU A 399 -34.43 20.49 23.93
CA GLU A 399 -34.17 20.70 22.50
C GLU A 399 -33.87 22.18 22.21
N HIS A 400 -32.65 22.50 21.78
CA HIS A 400 -32.35 23.80 21.21
C HIS A 400 -33.21 24.03 19.96
N LYS A 401 -34.24 24.87 20.09
CA LYS A 401 -35.06 25.31 18.97
C LYS A 401 -34.25 26.18 18.04
N HIS A 402 -33.66 25.57 17.01
CA HIS A 402 -33.06 26.27 15.88
C HIS A 402 -34.05 27.30 15.30
N GLY A 403 -33.51 28.42 14.83
CA GLY A 403 -34.28 29.65 14.54
C GLY A 403 -35.47 29.46 13.59
N SER A 404 -36.46 30.34 13.72
CA SER A 404 -37.78 30.27 13.05
C SER A 404 -37.74 30.58 11.54
N GLY A 405 -36.63 30.27 10.86
CA GLY A 405 -36.42 30.46 9.43
C GLY A 405 -36.79 29.24 8.58
N TYR A 406 -36.50 29.36 7.28
CA TYR A 406 -36.51 28.25 6.33
C TYR A 406 -35.10 27.70 6.19
N ALA A 407 -34.95 26.38 6.04
CA ALA A 407 -33.64 25.77 5.84
C ALA A 407 -33.00 26.25 4.53
N LEU A 408 -31.78 26.77 4.61
CA LEU A 408 -31.01 27.31 3.48
C LEU A 408 -30.17 26.24 2.79
N LEU A 409 -29.53 25.38 3.57
CA LEU A 409 -28.74 24.24 3.11
C LEU A 409 -29.16 22.98 3.88
N ALA A 410 -29.14 21.81 3.25
CA ALA A 410 -29.08 20.53 3.96
C ALA A 410 -27.67 19.95 3.80
N ILE A 411 -27.01 19.65 4.92
CA ILE A 411 -25.60 19.26 4.93
C ILE A 411 -25.43 17.88 5.56
N ASP A 412 -24.75 17.01 4.84
CA ASP A 412 -24.36 15.68 5.25
C ASP A 412 -23.17 15.75 6.21
N GLN A 413 -23.47 15.52 7.48
CA GLN A 413 -22.49 15.52 8.58
C GLN A 413 -22.02 14.11 8.96
N SER A 414 -22.36 13.07 8.17
CA SER A 414 -21.87 11.69 8.37
C SER A 414 -20.34 11.59 8.46
N ALA A 415 -19.65 12.49 7.76
CA ALA A 415 -18.20 12.69 7.83
C ALA A 415 -17.66 12.94 9.26
N MET A 416 -18.50 13.43 10.17
CA MET A 416 -18.13 13.89 11.51
C MET A 416 -18.92 13.22 12.64
N THR A 417 -20.21 12.95 12.45
CA THR A 417 -21.08 12.29 13.45
C THR A 417 -21.29 10.80 13.17
N GLY A 418 -20.97 10.31 11.97
CA GLY A 418 -21.36 8.98 11.48
C GLY A 418 -22.82 8.87 11.05
N GLU A 419 -23.67 9.85 11.41
CA GLU A 419 -25.10 9.84 11.11
C GLU A 419 -25.34 10.21 9.64
N SER A 420 -26.06 9.35 8.92
CA SER A 420 -26.34 9.55 7.48
C SER A 420 -27.55 10.46 7.19
N LEU A 421 -28.03 11.21 8.19
CA LEU A 421 -29.08 12.21 8.01
C LEU A 421 -28.43 13.54 7.58
N ALA A 422 -29.00 14.20 6.56
CA ALA A 422 -28.60 15.56 6.24
C ALA A 422 -29.22 16.52 7.27
N VAL A 423 -28.38 17.28 7.96
CA VAL A 423 -28.81 18.29 8.93
C VAL A 423 -29.22 19.55 8.17
N ASP A 424 -30.45 20.00 8.37
CA ASP A 424 -30.91 21.28 7.82
C ASP A 424 -30.28 22.46 8.57
N LYS A 425 -29.82 23.45 7.81
CA LYS A 425 -29.01 24.57 8.25
C LYS A 425 -29.61 25.90 7.82
N TYR A 426 -29.63 26.84 8.75
CA TYR A 426 -30.38 28.10 8.66
C TYR A 426 -29.45 29.31 8.42
N VAL A 427 -29.98 30.53 8.57
CA VAL A 427 -29.17 31.76 8.59
C VAL A 427 -28.22 31.74 9.81
N ALA A 428 -27.01 32.28 9.65
CA ALA A 428 -25.95 32.37 10.68
C ALA A 428 -25.43 31.02 11.24
N ASP A 429 -25.95 29.89 10.77
CA ASP A 429 -25.54 28.54 11.15
C ASP A 429 -24.11 28.23 10.68
N VAL A 430 -23.39 27.40 11.44
CA VAL A 430 -22.02 26.96 11.11
C VAL A 430 -22.05 25.64 10.33
N ILE A 431 -21.20 25.56 9.32
CA ILE A 431 -21.04 24.43 8.40
C ILE A 431 -19.57 24.01 8.35
N TYR A 432 -19.30 22.71 8.42
CA TYR A 432 -17.96 22.20 8.75
C TYR A 432 -17.18 21.72 7.52
N TYR A 433 -15.87 21.91 7.54
CA TYR A 433 -14.92 21.40 6.55
C TYR A 433 -15.17 19.91 6.22
N THR A 434 -15.03 19.51 4.95
CA THR A 434 -15.29 18.15 4.44
C THR A 434 -16.74 17.64 4.50
N THR A 435 -17.69 18.35 5.12
CA THR A 435 -19.12 17.99 5.02
C THR A 435 -19.65 18.27 3.61
N GLY A 436 -20.67 17.51 3.18
CA GLY A 436 -21.22 17.61 1.83
C GLY A 436 -22.54 18.36 1.78
N CYS A 437 -22.66 19.38 0.91
CA CYS A 437 -23.95 19.99 0.63
C CYS A 437 -24.81 19.01 -0.19
N LYS A 438 -26.00 18.66 0.32
CA LYS A 438 -26.96 17.79 -0.38
C LYS A 438 -28.09 18.56 -1.06
N ARG A 439 -28.43 19.74 -0.53
CA ARG A 439 -29.53 20.58 -0.99
C ARG A 439 -29.23 22.04 -0.66
N GLY A 440 -29.56 22.93 -1.58
CA GLY A 440 -29.60 24.37 -1.40
C GLY A 440 -28.39 25.09 -2.01
N LYS A 441 -28.53 26.39 -2.21
CA LYS A 441 -27.45 27.27 -2.66
C LYS A 441 -27.39 28.52 -1.81
N ALA A 442 -26.24 28.77 -1.20
CA ALA A 442 -26.06 29.86 -0.25
C ALA A 442 -24.66 30.50 -0.36
N TYR A 443 -24.57 31.75 0.07
CA TYR A 443 -23.31 32.42 0.38
C TYR A 443 -22.90 32.08 1.81
N ALA A 444 -21.63 31.79 2.02
CA ALA A 444 -21.05 31.55 3.35
C ALA A 444 -19.67 32.21 3.47
N ILE A 445 -19.27 32.60 4.69
CA ILE A 445 -17.97 33.19 4.98
C ILE A 445 -17.08 32.20 5.72
N ILE A 446 -15.82 32.03 5.28
CA ILE A 446 -14.86 31.14 5.95
C ILE A 446 -14.53 31.70 7.34
N THR A 447 -14.81 30.92 8.38
CA THR A 447 -14.44 31.24 9.77
C THR A 447 -13.07 30.67 10.11
N HIS A 448 -12.82 29.39 9.78
CA HIS A 448 -11.56 28.70 10.07
C HIS A 448 -11.03 27.93 8.87
N SER A 449 -9.71 28.04 8.63
CA SER A 449 -9.02 27.20 7.65
C SER A 449 -8.92 25.73 8.11
N ALA A 450 -8.72 24.81 7.17
CA ALA A 450 -8.65 23.36 7.35
C ALA A 450 -7.83 22.87 8.56
N LYS A 451 -6.71 23.50 8.93
CA LYS A 451 -5.94 23.11 10.14
C LYS A 451 -6.66 23.44 11.45
N MET A 452 -7.38 24.56 11.49
CA MET A 452 -8.08 25.09 12.66
C MET A 452 -9.53 24.60 12.77
N SER A 453 -10.08 24.06 11.68
CA SER A 453 -11.44 23.52 11.63
C SER A 453 -11.68 22.46 12.70
N PHE A 454 -12.94 22.23 13.05
CA PHE A 454 -13.34 21.15 13.96
C PHE A 454 -12.76 19.80 13.49
N VAL A 455 -12.88 19.51 12.20
CA VAL A 455 -12.34 18.30 11.56
C VAL A 455 -10.81 18.25 11.61
N GLY A 456 -10.13 19.37 11.34
CA GLY A 456 -8.68 19.45 11.34
C GLY A 456 -8.06 19.27 12.72
N ARG A 457 -8.72 19.78 13.76
CA ARG A 457 -8.34 19.52 15.16
C ARG A 457 -8.43 18.02 15.47
N THR A 458 -9.56 17.37 15.17
CA THR A 458 -9.73 15.91 15.35
C THR A 458 -8.70 15.10 14.55
N ALA A 459 -8.47 15.43 13.28
CA ALA A 459 -7.47 14.78 12.44
C ALA A 459 -6.03 14.96 12.99
N SER A 460 -5.71 16.12 13.56
CA SER A 460 -4.39 16.38 14.15
C SER A 460 -4.12 15.53 15.40
N LEU A 461 -5.15 15.28 16.23
CA LEU A 461 -5.06 14.40 17.39
C LEU A 461 -4.79 12.95 16.96
N VAL A 462 -5.53 12.44 15.96
CA VAL A 462 -5.32 11.09 15.39
C VAL A 462 -3.95 10.97 14.71
N SER A 463 -3.45 12.04 14.09
CA SER A 463 -2.11 12.05 13.45
C SER A 463 -0.94 12.01 14.45
N GLY A 464 -1.19 12.09 15.77
CA GLY A 464 -0.17 11.89 16.80
C GLY A 464 0.32 10.44 16.92
N ALA A 465 -0.46 9.46 16.43
CA ALA A 465 -0.10 8.04 16.44
C ALA A 465 0.98 7.72 15.40
N LYS A 466 2.25 7.99 15.73
CA LYS A 466 3.43 7.69 14.90
C LYS A 466 3.79 6.20 14.95
N ASP A 467 2.95 5.38 14.34
CA ASP A 467 3.22 3.96 14.11
C ASP A 467 4.44 3.78 13.19
N GLN A 468 5.36 2.88 13.54
CA GLN A 468 6.56 2.65 12.73
C GLN A 468 6.32 1.54 11.71
N GLY A 469 6.05 1.94 10.46
CA GLY A 469 5.72 1.04 9.36
C GLY A 469 6.62 -0.19 9.28
N HIS A 470 5.98 -1.35 9.13
CA HIS A 470 6.53 -2.70 9.26
C HIS A 470 7.88 -2.89 8.55
N PHE A 471 7.98 -2.49 7.28
CA PHE A 471 9.23 -2.41 6.51
C PHE A 471 10.43 -1.84 7.28
N LYS A 472 10.26 -0.71 7.98
CA LYS A 472 11.33 0.00 8.69
C LYS A 472 11.78 -0.75 9.94
N ALA A 473 10.85 -1.40 10.65
CA ALA A 473 11.17 -2.26 11.78
C ALA A 473 11.99 -3.48 11.32
N ILE A 474 11.59 -4.12 10.21
CA ILE A 474 12.35 -5.22 9.58
C ILE A 474 13.73 -4.75 9.10
N MET A 475 13.81 -3.57 8.49
CA MET A 475 15.08 -3.01 8.02
C MET A 475 16.09 -2.81 9.16
N ASN A 476 15.62 -2.24 10.27
CA ASN A 476 16.42 -2.08 11.48
C ASN A 476 16.80 -3.43 12.10
N SER A 477 15.90 -4.43 12.05
CA SER A 477 16.17 -5.79 12.54
C SER A 477 17.28 -6.48 11.73
N ILE A 478 17.24 -6.40 10.40
CA ILE A 478 18.29 -6.93 9.50
C ILE A 478 19.62 -6.23 9.76
N GLY A 479 19.63 -4.88 9.76
CA GLY A 479 20.84 -4.09 10.00
C GLY A 479 21.48 -4.33 11.37
N THR A 480 20.66 -4.48 12.41
CA THR A 480 21.15 -4.81 13.78
C THR A 480 21.67 -6.24 13.86
N SER A 481 21.02 -7.20 13.18
CA SER A 481 21.44 -8.60 13.15
C SER A 481 22.77 -8.77 12.41
N LEU A 482 22.97 -8.05 11.30
CA LEU A 482 24.25 -7.96 10.61
C LEU A 482 25.30 -7.32 11.53
N LEU A 483 25.03 -6.17 12.16
CA LEU A 483 25.98 -5.51 13.06
C LEU A 483 26.47 -6.41 14.20
N VAL A 484 25.59 -7.19 14.84
CA VAL A 484 25.98 -8.16 15.88
C VAL A 484 26.92 -9.23 15.31
N LEU A 485 26.71 -9.64 14.06
CA LEU A 485 27.54 -10.60 13.35
C LEU A 485 28.90 -10.01 12.92
N VAL A 486 28.96 -8.75 12.46
CA VAL A 486 30.23 -8.01 12.21
C VAL A 486 31.06 -7.97 13.49
N VAL A 487 30.45 -7.60 14.63
CA VAL A 487 31.14 -7.55 15.93
C VAL A 487 31.62 -8.94 16.35
N GLY A 488 30.86 -10.00 16.07
CA GLY A 488 31.29 -11.38 16.25
C GLY A 488 32.53 -11.74 15.43
N TRP A 489 32.60 -11.33 14.17
CA TRP A 489 33.76 -11.53 13.30
C TRP A 489 34.97 -10.69 13.71
N ILE A 490 34.79 -9.44 14.14
CA ILE A 490 35.86 -8.60 14.70
C ILE A 490 36.44 -9.26 15.95
N LEU A 491 35.61 -9.80 16.85
CA LEU A 491 36.07 -10.53 18.03
C LEU A 491 36.82 -11.83 17.65
N ALA A 492 36.36 -12.57 16.65
CA ALA A 492 37.06 -13.74 16.13
C ALA A 492 38.42 -13.39 15.51
N ALA A 493 38.50 -12.30 14.74
CA ALA A 493 39.75 -11.76 14.19
C ALA A 493 40.69 -11.30 15.32
N TRP A 494 40.19 -10.63 16.36
CA TRP A 494 40.99 -10.22 17.52
C TRP A 494 41.59 -11.41 18.26
N ILE A 495 40.78 -12.42 18.59
CA ILE A 495 41.25 -13.67 19.22
C ILE A 495 42.30 -14.35 18.33
N GLY A 496 42.03 -14.44 17.02
CA GLY A 496 42.97 -14.98 16.03
C GLY A 496 44.30 -14.23 15.95
N GLY A 497 44.26 -12.90 15.97
CA GLY A 497 45.45 -12.05 15.95
C GLY A 497 46.28 -12.15 17.23
N PHE A 498 45.65 -12.31 18.40
CA PHE A 498 46.38 -12.64 19.63
C PHE A 498 47.10 -13.99 19.54
N PHE A 499 46.47 -15.03 18.97
CA PHE A 499 47.14 -16.31 18.67
C PHE A 499 48.26 -16.19 17.62
N ARG A 500 48.22 -15.17 16.75
CA ARG A 500 49.27 -14.83 15.78
C ARG A 500 50.33 -13.85 16.30
N HIS A 501 50.25 -13.43 17.56
CA HIS A 501 51.10 -12.41 18.18
C HIS A 501 51.10 -11.05 17.43
N LEU A 502 50.00 -10.71 16.76
CA LEU A 502 49.82 -9.40 16.15
C LEU A 502 49.72 -8.31 17.22
N GLN A 503 50.33 -7.17 16.96
CA GLN A 503 50.27 -6.02 17.85
C GLN A 503 48.98 -5.21 17.61
N ILE A 504 48.47 -4.59 18.68
CA ILE A 504 47.21 -3.83 18.64
C ILE A 504 47.37 -2.56 17.80
N ALA A 505 48.47 -1.82 18.01
CA ALA A 505 48.89 -0.70 17.18
C ALA A 505 50.43 -0.62 17.16
N THR A 506 51.01 -0.29 16.00
CA THR A 506 52.46 -0.08 15.80
C THR A 506 52.69 1.18 14.94
N PRO A 507 53.90 1.78 14.95
CA PRO A 507 54.12 3.04 14.24
C PRO A 507 54.16 2.93 12.71
N GLU A 508 53.40 3.82 12.08
CA GLU A 508 53.63 4.53 10.81
C GLU A 508 53.69 3.75 9.47
N ASP A 509 54.12 2.48 9.37
CA ASP A 509 54.26 1.78 8.06
C ASP A 509 53.70 0.33 7.99
N SER A 510 53.04 -0.19 9.05
CA SER A 510 52.58 -1.59 9.09
C SER A 510 51.08 -1.78 8.75
N SER A 511 50.80 -2.26 7.54
CA SER A 511 49.43 -2.61 7.09
C SER A 511 48.81 -3.84 7.79
N VAL A 512 49.56 -4.54 8.64
CA VAL A 512 49.17 -5.79 9.30
C VAL A 512 49.00 -5.56 10.81
N THR A 513 47.89 -4.94 11.23
CA THR A 513 47.54 -4.73 12.65
C THR A 513 46.10 -5.12 12.95
N LEU A 514 45.81 -5.43 14.21
CA LEU A 514 44.46 -5.73 14.69
C LEU A 514 43.46 -4.58 14.45
N LEU A 515 43.95 -3.34 14.42
CA LEU A 515 43.13 -2.15 14.27
C LEU A 515 42.79 -1.87 12.79
N HIS A 516 43.73 -2.10 11.86
CA HIS A 516 43.44 -2.11 10.42
C HIS A 516 42.46 -3.24 10.05
N TYR A 517 42.63 -4.44 10.64
CA TYR A 517 41.66 -5.53 10.42
C TYR A 517 40.26 -5.23 10.98
N ALA A 518 40.16 -4.50 12.10
CA ALA A 518 38.87 -4.01 12.59
C ALA A 518 38.26 -2.98 11.61
N LEU A 519 39.06 -2.04 11.09
CA LEU A 519 38.61 -1.05 10.09
C LEU A 519 38.06 -1.71 8.83
N ILE A 520 38.80 -2.68 8.26
CA ILE A 520 38.37 -3.49 7.10
C ILE A 520 37.00 -4.14 7.36
N LEU A 521 36.84 -4.84 8.48
CA LEU A 521 35.61 -5.59 8.78
C LEU A 521 34.41 -4.65 9.05
N LEU A 522 34.64 -3.47 9.63
CA LEU A 522 33.61 -2.44 9.80
C LEU A 522 33.12 -1.89 8.45
N ILE A 523 34.00 -1.67 7.48
CA ILE A 523 33.63 -1.18 6.14
C ILE A 523 32.85 -2.26 5.36
N VAL A 524 33.26 -3.53 5.48
CA VAL A 524 32.70 -4.66 4.73
C VAL A 524 31.35 -5.16 5.27
N GLY A 525 31.25 -5.35 6.59
CA GLY A 525 30.09 -6.01 7.20
C GLY A 525 28.85 -5.10 7.34
N VAL A 526 29.01 -3.80 7.10
CA VAL A 526 27.98 -2.78 7.30
C VAL A 526 27.34 -2.41 5.96
N PRO A 527 26.08 -2.78 5.69
CA PRO A 527 25.50 -2.66 4.35
C PRO A 527 24.95 -1.24 4.09
N VAL A 528 25.83 -0.26 3.92
CA VAL A 528 25.48 1.19 3.86
C VAL A 528 24.45 1.51 2.79
N GLY A 529 24.59 1.00 1.56
CA GLY A 529 23.63 1.20 0.47
C GLY A 529 22.27 0.49 0.63
N LEU A 530 22.04 -0.28 1.71
CA LEU A 530 20.84 -1.12 1.83
C LEU A 530 19.53 -0.32 2.03
N PRO A 531 19.45 0.68 2.94
CA PRO A 531 18.28 1.55 3.03
C PRO A 531 18.06 2.39 1.76
N VAL A 532 19.14 2.88 1.14
CA VAL A 532 19.11 3.79 -0.03
C VAL A 532 18.51 3.09 -1.26
N VAL A 533 19.03 1.92 -1.63
CA VAL A 533 18.54 1.17 -2.81
C VAL A 533 17.10 0.69 -2.61
N THR A 534 16.71 0.29 -1.39
CA THR A 534 15.35 -0.18 -1.13
C THR A 534 14.32 0.95 -1.09
N THR A 535 14.63 2.10 -0.48
CA THR A 535 13.80 3.32 -0.60
C THR A 535 13.66 3.77 -2.05
N THR A 536 14.73 3.70 -2.84
CA THR A 536 14.71 4.00 -4.29
C THR A 536 13.83 3.01 -5.06
N THR A 537 13.87 1.72 -4.71
CA THR A 537 13.03 0.69 -5.34
C THR A 537 11.55 0.93 -5.06
N LEU A 538 11.19 1.35 -3.84
CA LEU A 538 9.82 1.78 -3.50
C LEU A 538 9.43 3.08 -4.22
N ALA A 539 10.33 4.06 -4.32
CA ALA A 539 10.09 5.33 -5.02
C ALA A 539 9.83 5.15 -6.52
N VAL A 540 10.69 4.40 -7.21
CA VAL A 540 10.52 4.04 -8.63
C VAL A 540 9.25 3.20 -8.82
N GLY A 541 8.97 2.31 -7.86
CA GLY A 541 7.72 1.55 -7.81
C GLY A 541 6.46 2.42 -7.70
N ALA A 542 6.49 3.46 -6.87
CA ALA A 542 5.39 4.43 -6.73
C ALA A 542 5.17 5.24 -8.02
N ALA A 543 6.22 5.56 -8.76
CA ALA A 543 6.12 6.21 -10.06
C ALA A 543 5.45 5.30 -11.11
N TYR A 544 5.85 4.03 -11.21
CA TYR A 544 5.19 3.05 -12.09
C TYR A 544 3.71 2.81 -11.73
N LEU A 545 3.39 2.76 -10.43
CA LEU A 545 1.99 2.66 -9.98
C LEU A 545 1.18 3.91 -10.38
N ALA A 546 1.77 5.10 -10.35
CA ALA A 546 1.11 6.33 -10.79
C ALA A 546 0.89 6.39 -12.31
N GLU A 547 1.79 5.83 -13.12
CA GLU A 547 1.57 5.65 -14.58
C GLU A 547 0.35 4.74 -14.84
N GLU A 548 0.19 3.68 -14.04
CA GLU A 548 -1.01 2.82 -13.98
C GLU A 548 -2.16 3.43 -13.16
N LYS A 549 -2.16 4.75 -12.96
CA LYS A 549 -3.22 5.55 -12.31
C LYS A 549 -3.51 5.23 -10.85
N ALA A 550 -2.59 4.58 -10.14
CA ALA A 550 -2.66 4.30 -8.71
C ALA A 550 -1.68 5.18 -7.92
N ILE A 551 -2.17 6.27 -7.33
CA ILE A 551 -1.36 7.22 -6.56
C ILE A 551 -1.12 6.70 -5.15
N VAL A 552 0.10 6.25 -4.91
CA VAL A 552 0.59 5.83 -3.60
C VAL A 552 0.83 7.06 -2.71
N GLN A 553 0.16 7.12 -1.55
CA GLN A 553 0.35 8.21 -0.59
C GLN A 553 1.50 7.97 0.39
N LYS A 554 1.76 6.70 0.72
CA LYS A 554 2.82 6.27 1.65
C LYS A 554 3.63 5.17 0.99
N LEU A 555 4.95 5.31 0.85
CA LEU A 555 5.79 4.30 0.17
C LEU A 555 5.69 2.90 0.81
N THR A 556 5.42 2.81 2.11
CA THR A 556 5.17 1.55 2.82
C THR A 556 3.89 0.83 2.37
N ALA A 557 2.92 1.52 1.76
CA ALA A 557 1.70 0.89 1.27
C ALA A 557 1.96 -0.15 0.16
N ILE A 558 3.08 -0.02 -0.56
CA ILE A 558 3.52 -0.98 -1.59
C ILE A 558 3.95 -2.31 -0.94
N GLU A 559 4.53 -2.27 0.28
CA GLU A 559 4.80 -3.47 1.09
C GLU A 559 3.47 -4.16 1.44
N SER A 560 2.53 -3.43 2.05
CA SER A 560 1.21 -3.95 2.40
C SER A 560 0.53 -4.57 1.20
N LEU A 561 0.40 -3.82 0.09
CA LEU A 561 -0.31 -4.23 -1.12
C LEU A 561 0.27 -5.52 -1.76
N ALA A 562 1.58 -5.74 -1.65
CA ALA A 562 2.23 -6.98 -2.11
C ALA A 562 1.86 -8.20 -1.24
N GLY A 563 1.62 -7.99 0.05
CA GLY A 563 1.31 -9.01 1.05
C GLY A 563 -0.18 -9.33 1.24
N VAL A 564 -1.08 -8.52 0.69
CA VAL A 564 -2.55 -8.70 0.78
C VAL A 564 -2.96 -10.08 0.31
N ASP A 565 -3.74 -10.76 1.14
CA ASP A 565 -4.43 -12.02 0.82
C ASP A 565 -5.96 -11.91 0.92
N VAL A 566 -6.51 -10.86 1.53
CA VAL A 566 -7.94 -10.57 1.55
C VAL A 566 -8.22 -9.14 1.08
N LEU A 567 -9.05 -9.00 0.04
CA LEU A 567 -9.56 -7.73 -0.47
C LEU A 567 -11.04 -7.58 -0.12
N CYS A 568 -11.32 -6.71 0.86
CA CYS A 568 -12.66 -6.25 1.22
C CYS A 568 -13.12 -5.18 0.21
N SER A 569 -13.88 -5.59 -0.80
CA SER A 569 -14.41 -4.67 -1.82
C SER A 569 -15.81 -4.20 -1.44
N ASP A 570 -16.09 -2.89 -1.53
CA ASP A 570 -17.49 -2.46 -1.64
C ASP A 570 -18.04 -2.94 -2.99
N LYS A 571 -19.34 -3.24 -3.02
CA LYS A 571 -20.06 -3.58 -4.25
C LYS A 571 -20.13 -2.38 -5.19
N THR A 572 -20.49 -1.21 -4.66
CA THR A 572 -20.86 -0.01 -5.43
C THR A 572 -19.61 0.66 -5.99
N GLY A 573 -19.65 1.07 -7.26
CA GLY A 573 -18.53 1.73 -7.93
C GLY A 573 -17.33 0.82 -8.25
N THR A 574 -16.96 -0.11 -7.37
CA THR A 574 -15.82 -1.01 -7.54
C THR A 574 -16.18 -2.26 -8.34
N LEU A 575 -17.11 -3.09 -7.83
CA LEU A 575 -17.51 -4.34 -8.49
C LEU A 575 -18.57 -4.09 -9.58
N THR A 576 -19.48 -3.15 -9.34
CA THR A 576 -20.51 -2.72 -10.29
C THR A 576 -20.11 -1.46 -11.05
N ALA A 577 -20.80 -1.18 -12.15
CA ALA A 577 -20.58 0.02 -12.96
C ALA A 577 -21.11 1.31 -12.31
N ASN A 578 -21.91 1.22 -11.23
CA ASN A 578 -22.71 2.32 -10.67
C ASN A 578 -23.60 2.98 -11.76
N GLN A 579 -24.20 2.16 -12.61
CA GLN A 579 -25.02 2.56 -13.75
C GLN A 579 -26.38 1.89 -13.65
N LEU A 580 -27.19 2.38 -12.71
CA LEU A 580 -28.55 1.89 -12.47
C LEU A 580 -29.35 1.83 -13.78
N SER A 581 -30.07 0.71 -13.96
CA SER A 581 -30.89 0.44 -15.14
C SER A 581 -32.25 -0.11 -14.71
N ILE A 582 -33.34 0.55 -15.10
CA ILE A 582 -34.70 0.06 -14.82
C ILE A 582 -35.05 -1.08 -15.81
N ARG A 583 -35.51 -2.21 -15.27
CA ARG A 583 -36.02 -3.37 -16.01
C ARG A 583 -37.54 -3.25 -16.22
N GLU A 584 -38.23 -4.33 -16.55
CA GLU A 584 -39.69 -4.31 -16.74
C GLU A 584 -40.40 -4.04 -15.41
N PRO A 585 -41.22 -2.98 -15.28
CA PRO A 585 -41.88 -2.64 -14.04
C PRO A 585 -43.00 -3.61 -13.67
N PHE A 586 -43.21 -3.80 -12.36
CA PHE A 586 -44.45 -4.35 -11.84
C PHE A 586 -45.46 -3.22 -11.63
N VAL A 587 -46.73 -3.44 -11.96
CA VAL A 587 -47.79 -2.42 -11.90
C VAL A 587 -49.03 -3.07 -11.27
N ALA A 588 -49.75 -2.32 -10.44
CA ALA A 588 -50.95 -2.79 -9.76
C ALA A 588 -52.12 -2.96 -10.75
N ASP A 589 -53.08 -3.83 -10.42
CA ASP A 589 -54.20 -4.13 -11.30
C ASP A 589 -55.05 -2.88 -11.60
N GLY A 590 -55.36 -2.68 -12.89
CA GLY A 590 -56.09 -1.51 -13.39
C GLY A 590 -55.25 -0.24 -13.62
N VAL A 591 -53.96 -0.22 -13.28
CA VAL A 591 -53.08 0.95 -13.46
C VAL A 591 -52.32 0.90 -14.79
N ASP A 592 -52.21 2.03 -15.50
CA ASP A 592 -51.35 2.15 -16.70
C ASP A 592 -49.87 2.33 -16.30
N VAL A 593 -49.00 1.50 -16.88
CA VAL A 593 -47.53 1.60 -16.79
C VAL A 593 -47.03 3.02 -17.12
N ASN A 594 -47.64 3.69 -18.10
CA ASN A 594 -47.24 5.04 -18.50
C ASN A 594 -47.61 6.10 -17.45
N TRP A 595 -48.72 5.90 -16.73
CA TRP A 595 -49.12 6.75 -15.61
C TRP A 595 -48.17 6.57 -14.42
N MET A 596 -47.87 5.34 -14.02
CA MET A 596 -46.89 5.08 -12.96
C MET A 596 -45.51 5.65 -13.31
N MET A 597 -45.04 5.51 -14.56
CA MET A 597 -43.78 6.10 -15.01
C MET A 597 -43.81 7.63 -15.00
N ALA A 598 -44.95 8.26 -15.30
CA ALA A 598 -45.11 9.71 -15.18
C ALA A 598 -45.08 10.16 -13.71
N VAL A 599 -45.79 9.48 -12.80
CA VAL A 599 -45.76 9.76 -11.35
C VAL A 599 -44.37 9.60 -10.75
N ALA A 600 -43.62 8.56 -11.14
CA ALA A 600 -42.23 8.38 -10.71
C ALA A 600 -41.31 9.53 -11.17
N ALA A 601 -41.59 10.12 -12.34
CA ALA A 601 -40.88 11.29 -12.85
C ALA A 601 -41.34 12.61 -12.19
N LEU A 602 -42.63 12.78 -11.89
CA LEU A 602 -43.17 13.90 -11.10
C LEU A 602 -42.57 13.91 -9.68
N ALA A 603 -42.33 12.73 -9.10
CA ALA A 603 -41.62 12.55 -7.83
C ALA A 603 -40.08 12.51 -7.96
N SER A 604 -39.49 13.09 -9.01
CA SER A 604 -38.03 13.23 -9.19
C SER A 604 -37.58 14.68 -9.07
N SER A 605 -36.32 14.91 -8.71
CA SER A 605 -35.70 16.23 -8.65
C SER A 605 -35.63 16.89 -10.03
N HIS A 606 -35.91 18.19 -10.07
CA HIS A 606 -35.91 19.02 -11.27
C HIS A 606 -34.53 19.66 -11.55
N ASN A 607 -33.55 19.56 -10.64
CA ASN A 607 -32.22 20.14 -10.85
C ASN A 607 -31.39 19.27 -11.80
N VAL A 608 -31.49 19.56 -13.11
CA VAL A 608 -30.84 18.81 -14.20
C VAL A 608 -29.31 18.71 -14.07
N LYS A 609 -28.66 19.61 -13.32
CA LYS A 609 -27.19 19.56 -13.07
C LYS A 609 -26.78 18.50 -12.03
N SER A 610 -27.59 18.28 -10.99
CA SER A 610 -27.26 17.51 -9.78
C SER A 610 -28.21 16.33 -9.53
N LEU A 611 -28.72 15.72 -10.60
CA LEU A 611 -29.61 14.54 -10.54
C LEU A 611 -28.95 13.33 -9.86
N ASP A 612 -29.61 12.82 -8.81
CA ASP A 612 -29.36 11.50 -8.22
C ASP A 612 -29.36 10.39 -9.30
N PRO A 613 -28.45 9.40 -9.27
CA PRO A 613 -28.49 8.24 -10.17
C PRO A 613 -29.87 7.56 -10.33
N ILE A 614 -30.67 7.46 -9.27
CA ILE A 614 -32.04 6.90 -9.27
C ILE A 614 -33.00 7.79 -10.07
N ASP A 615 -32.95 9.11 -9.85
CA ASP A 615 -33.79 10.08 -10.56
C ASP A 615 -33.39 10.15 -12.04
N LYS A 616 -32.08 10.17 -12.29
CA LYS A 616 -31.46 10.14 -13.61
C LYS A 616 -31.88 8.90 -14.42
N VAL A 617 -31.85 7.69 -13.85
CA VAL A 617 -32.34 6.49 -14.56
C VAL A 617 -33.85 6.51 -14.75
N THR A 618 -34.62 7.02 -13.79
CA THR A 618 -36.09 7.16 -13.90
C THR A 618 -36.44 8.05 -15.10
N ILE A 619 -35.86 9.25 -15.16
CA ILE A 619 -36.07 10.25 -16.22
C ILE A 619 -35.54 9.74 -17.57
N LEU A 620 -34.37 9.09 -17.63
CA LEU A 620 -33.85 8.51 -18.88
C LEU A 620 -34.71 7.34 -19.39
N THR A 621 -35.36 6.58 -18.49
CA THR A 621 -36.22 5.45 -18.86
C THR A 621 -37.53 5.90 -19.53
N LEU A 622 -37.98 7.15 -19.30
CA LEU A 622 -39.10 7.74 -20.04
C LEU A 622 -38.92 7.72 -21.57
N LYS A 623 -37.69 7.63 -22.08
CA LYS A 623 -37.43 7.44 -23.53
C LYS A 623 -38.07 6.16 -24.10
N ARG A 624 -38.39 5.18 -23.26
CA ARG A 624 -39.09 3.94 -23.63
C ARG A 624 -40.63 4.05 -23.56
N TYR A 625 -41.14 5.09 -22.90
CA TYR A 625 -42.56 5.27 -22.58
C TYR A 625 -43.09 6.60 -23.15
N PRO A 626 -43.36 6.70 -24.46
CA PRO A 626 -43.72 7.96 -25.12
C PRO A 626 -44.99 8.60 -24.53
N ARG A 627 -45.99 7.81 -24.14
CA ARG A 627 -47.21 8.32 -23.48
C ARG A 627 -46.94 8.93 -22.10
N ALA A 628 -45.97 8.41 -21.35
CA ALA A 628 -45.55 9.04 -20.08
C ALA A 628 -44.96 10.44 -20.33
N LYS A 629 -44.22 10.61 -21.43
CA LYS A 629 -43.71 11.92 -21.86
C LYS A 629 -44.83 12.86 -22.33
N GLU A 630 -45.86 12.34 -23.00
CA GLU A 630 -47.07 13.09 -23.36
C GLU A 630 -47.81 13.57 -22.10
N ILE A 631 -48.00 12.70 -21.10
CA ILE A 631 -48.61 13.06 -19.80
C ILE A 631 -47.82 14.19 -19.12
N LEU A 632 -46.49 14.08 -19.04
CA LEU A 632 -45.62 15.10 -18.44
C LEU A 632 -45.64 16.45 -19.20
N SER A 633 -46.07 16.47 -20.47
CA SER A 633 -46.20 17.72 -21.25
C SER A 633 -47.47 18.53 -20.94
N GLN A 634 -48.40 17.99 -20.14
CA GLN A 634 -49.73 18.57 -19.86
C GLN A 634 -49.71 19.70 -18.80
N GLY A 635 -48.70 20.58 -18.83
CA GLY A 635 -48.72 21.83 -18.05
C GLY A 635 -48.63 21.68 -16.52
N TRP A 636 -48.05 20.59 -16.01
CA TRP A 636 -47.81 20.40 -14.57
C TRP A 636 -46.98 21.55 -13.97
N ARG A 637 -47.21 21.84 -12.68
CA ARG A 637 -46.41 22.76 -11.87
C ARG A 637 -46.07 22.14 -10.52
N THR A 638 -44.84 22.26 -10.06
CA THR A 638 -44.42 21.81 -8.74
C THR A 638 -44.76 22.87 -7.69
N GLU A 639 -45.38 22.45 -6.58
CA GLU A 639 -45.68 23.30 -5.43
C GLU A 639 -44.65 23.11 -4.31
N LYS A 640 -44.30 21.86 -4.01
CA LYS A 640 -43.30 21.50 -2.99
C LYS A 640 -42.63 20.18 -3.34
N PHE A 641 -41.29 20.16 -3.37
CA PHE A 641 -40.50 18.94 -3.45
C PHE A 641 -39.88 18.62 -2.09
N THR A 642 -40.08 17.39 -1.62
CA THR A 642 -39.46 16.84 -0.40
C THR A 642 -38.48 15.75 -0.83
N PRO A 643 -37.15 15.96 -0.66
CA PRO A 643 -36.13 15.01 -1.12
C PRO A 643 -36.16 13.71 -0.29
N PHE A 644 -35.25 12.78 -0.62
CA PHE A 644 -35.14 11.52 0.10
C PHE A 644 -34.70 11.75 1.56
N ASP A 645 -35.51 11.28 2.49
CA ASP A 645 -35.18 11.20 3.92
C ASP A 645 -34.88 9.74 4.32
N PRO A 646 -33.72 9.45 4.96
CA PRO A 646 -33.36 8.12 5.48
C PRO A 646 -34.33 7.48 6.48
N VAL A 647 -35.14 8.27 7.21
CA VAL A 647 -36.10 7.77 8.21
C VAL A 647 -37.38 7.29 7.53
N SER A 648 -38.03 8.16 6.75
CA SER A 648 -39.25 7.86 6.00
C SER A 648 -39.01 7.04 4.73
N LYS A 649 -37.76 6.95 4.26
CA LYS A 649 -37.25 6.15 3.13
C LYS A 649 -37.99 6.38 1.81
N ARG A 650 -38.39 7.64 1.57
CA ARG A 650 -39.16 8.08 0.39
C ARG A 650 -38.83 9.52 -0.02
N ILE A 651 -39.17 9.84 -1.26
CA ILE A 651 -39.24 11.18 -1.86
C ILE A 651 -40.72 11.49 -2.09
N THR A 652 -41.15 12.74 -1.86
CA THR A 652 -42.52 13.17 -2.21
C THR A 652 -42.53 14.51 -2.94
N ALA A 653 -43.38 14.64 -3.95
CA ALA A 653 -43.58 15.87 -4.70
C ALA A 653 -45.07 16.23 -4.74
N ILE A 654 -45.39 17.43 -4.27
CA ILE A 654 -46.72 18.03 -4.41
C ILE A 654 -46.71 18.80 -5.74
N VAL A 655 -47.53 18.35 -6.69
CA VAL A 655 -47.65 18.93 -8.03
C VAL A 655 -49.11 19.29 -8.31
N ILE A 656 -49.33 20.35 -9.07
CA ILE A 656 -50.66 20.85 -9.44
C ILE A 656 -50.83 20.71 -10.95
N LYS A 657 -52.02 20.24 -11.36
CA LYS A 657 -52.49 20.21 -12.75
C LYS A 657 -53.98 20.56 -12.77
N ASP A 658 -54.40 21.43 -13.69
CA ASP A 658 -55.81 21.82 -13.91
C ASP A 658 -56.59 22.25 -12.65
N GLY A 659 -55.88 22.73 -11.61
CA GLY A 659 -56.43 23.10 -10.31
C GLY A 659 -56.50 21.98 -9.27
N VAL A 660 -56.23 20.73 -9.66
CA VAL A 660 -56.13 19.57 -8.76
C VAL A 660 -54.70 19.42 -8.24
N ARG A 661 -54.56 19.19 -6.94
CA ARG A 661 -53.28 18.85 -6.28
C ARG A 661 -53.08 17.33 -6.29
N TYR A 662 -51.89 16.89 -6.66
CA TYR A 662 -51.45 15.50 -6.59
C TYR A 662 -50.21 15.40 -5.70
N THR A 663 -50.20 14.48 -4.73
CA THR A 663 -49.01 14.14 -3.96
C THR A 663 -48.40 12.87 -4.55
N CYS A 664 -47.34 13.01 -5.33
CA CYS A 664 -46.60 11.88 -5.91
C CYS A 664 -45.55 11.39 -4.91
N ALA A 665 -45.41 10.07 -4.72
CA ALA A 665 -44.42 9.49 -3.83
C ALA A 665 -43.67 8.31 -4.48
N LYS A 666 -42.37 8.21 -4.19
CA LYS A 666 -41.55 7.03 -4.54
C LYS A 666 -40.54 6.73 -3.45
N GLY A 667 -40.20 5.46 -3.23
CA GLY A 667 -39.35 5.08 -2.09
C GLY A 667 -39.18 3.58 -1.90
N ALA A 668 -38.64 3.18 -0.75
CA ALA A 668 -38.51 1.78 -0.38
C ALA A 668 -39.90 1.10 -0.36
N PRO A 669 -40.07 -0.14 -0.88
CA PRO A 669 -41.39 -0.77 -1.00
C PRO A 669 -42.19 -0.80 0.31
N LYS A 670 -41.55 -1.13 1.43
CA LYS A 670 -42.17 -1.11 2.77
C LYS A 670 -42.60 0.29 3.22
N ALA A 671 -41.86 1.34 2.84
CA ALA A 671 -42.21 2.72 3.19
C ALA A 671 -43.36 3.28 2.36
N ILE A 672 -43.49 2.85 1.11
CA ILE A 672 -44.61 3.20 0.23
C ILE A 672 -45.86 2.39 0.57
N LEU A 673 -45.71 1.10 0.88
CA LEU A 673 -46.80 0.25 1.38
C LEU A 673 -47.43 0.84 2.67
N ASN A 674 -46.61 1.40 3.56
CA ASN A 674 -47.06 2.05 4.79
C ASN A 674 -47.79 3.40 4.58
N LEU A 675 -47.81 3.97 3.37
CA LEU A 675 -48.64 5.14 3.04
C LEU A 675 -50.04 4.73 2.57
N SER A 676 -50.14 3.60 1.88
CA SER A 676 -51.34 3.11 1.24
C SER A 676 -52.11 2.14 2.12
N GLU A 677 -53.34 2.48 2.50
CA GLU A 677 -54.28 1.59 3.19
C GLU A 677 -54.83 0.51 2.23
N CYS A 678 -53.93 -0.35 1.74
CA CYS A 678 -54.21 -1.43 0.79
C CYS A 678 -54.98 -2.60 1.43
N SER A 679 -55.57 -3.45 0.59
CA SER A 679 -56.08 -4.74 1.06
C SER A 679 -54.93 -5.64 1.55
N PRO A 680 -55.20 -6.62 2.45
CA PRO A 680 -54.20 -7.59 2.87
C PRO A 680 -53.64 -8.44 1.71
N GLU A 681 -54.44 -8.64 0.66
CA GLU A 681 -54.07 -9.44 -0.52
C GLU A 681 -53.08 -8.67 -1.40
N ASP A 682 -53.39 -7.41 -1.74
CA ASP A 682 -52.47 -6.50 -2.45
C ASP A 682 -51.15 -6.37 -1.70
N ALA A 683 -51.22 -6.17 -0.38
CA ALA A 683 -50.06 -5.99 0.47
C ALA A 683 -49.17 -7.23 0.54
N ASN A 684 -49.71 -8.44 0.37
CA ASN A 684 -48.93 -9.67 0.29
C ASN A 684 -48.35 -9.90 -1.11
N MET A 685 -49.14 -9.70 -2.18
CA MET A 685 -48.64 -9.72 -3.56
C MET A 685 -47.44 -8.76 -3.75
N TYR A 686 -47.52 -7.55 -3.17
CA TYR A 686 -46.46 -6.55 -3.26
C TYR A 686 -45.17 -6.96 -2.52
N LYS A 687 -45.29 -7.67 -1.38
CA LYS A 687 -44.15 -8.28 -0.68
C LYS A 687 -43.55 -9.42 -1.49
N GLU A 688 -44.36 -10.34 -2.00
CA GLU A 688 -43.91 -11.46 -2.84
C GLU A 688 -43.16 -10.96 -4.08
N LYS A 689 -43.69 -9.95 -4.77
CA LYS A 689 -43.02 -9.31 -5.91
C LYS A 689 -41.73 -8.57 -5.52
N THR A 690 -41.68 -7.99 -4.32
CA THR A 690 -40.42 -7.43 -3.78
C THR A 690 -39.37 -8.52 -3.59
N THR A 691 -39.76 -9.68 -3.03
CA THR A 691 -38.89 -10.84 -2.84
C THR A 691 -38.47 -11.51 -4.16
N GLU A 692 -39.37 -11.60 -5.15
CA GLU A 692 -39.04 -12.08 -6.50
C GLU A 692 -37.97 -11.20 -7.16
N PHE A 693 -38.15 -9.88 -7.11
CA PHE A 693 -37.16 -8.93 -7.62
C PHE A 693 -35.83 -9.03 -6.86
N ALA A 694 -35.85 -9.16 -5.53
CA ALA A 694 -34.63 -9.34 -4.74
C ALA A 694 -33.89 -10.64 -5.07
N ARG A 695 -34.62 -11.76 -5.24
CA ARG A 695 -34.09 -13.07 -5.69
C ARG A 695 -33.55 -13.02 -7.14
N ARG A 696 -33.95 -12.03 -7.95
CA ARG A 696 -33.43 -11.74 -9.30
C ARG A 696 -32.30 -10.71 -9.33
N GLY A 697 -31.81 -10.25 -8.17
CA GLY A 697 -30.76 -9.25 -8.06
C GLY A 697 -31.21 -7.81 -8.35
N PHE A 698 -32.52 -7.52 -8.28
CA PHE A 698 -33.07 -6.18 -8.51
C PHE A 698 -33.41 -5.47 -7.19
N ARG A 699 -33.10 -4.17 -7.15
CA ARG A 699 -33.45 -3.25 -6.07
C ARG A 699 -34.80 -2.60 -6.40
N SER A 700 -35.85 -3.00 -5.70
CA SER A 700 -37.22 -2.52 -5.93
C SER A 700 -37.42 -1.11 -5.36
N LEU A 701 -38.02 -0.21 -6.14
CA LEU A 701 -38.52 1.10 -5.71
C LEU A 701 -40.04 1.15 -5.90
N GLY A 702 -40.81 1.37 -4.84
CA GLY A 702 -42.27 1.53 -4.92
C GLY A 702 -42.68 2.93 -5.38
N VAL A 703 -43.85 3.03 -6.01
CA VAL A 703 -44.46 4.28 -6.49
C VAL A 703 -45.93 4.33 -6.07
N ALA A 704 -46.36 5.48 -5.54
CA ALA A 704 -47.75 5.75 -5.15
C ALA A 704 -48.14 7.21 -5.44
N VAL A 705 -49.43 7.49 -5.49
CA VAL A 705 -49.98 8.84 -5.68
C VAL A 705 -51.20 9.08 -4.78
N GLN A 706 -51.39 10.32 -4.37
CA GLN A 706 -52.61 10.82 -3.73
C GLN A 706 -53.23 11.90 -4.62
N GLU A 707 -54.53 11.85 -4.87
CA GLU A 707 -55.28 12.86 -5.64
C GLU A 707 -56.18 13.66 -4.68
N GLY A 708 -55.94 14.97 -4.57
CA GLY A 708 -56.54 15.80 -3.53
C GLY A 708 -56.28 15.26 -2.12
N ASP A 709 -57.31 15.33 -1.27
CA ASP A 709 -57.32 14.70 0.07
C ASP A 709 -57.85 13.25 0.02
N GLY A 710 -57.79 12.58 -1.14
CA GLY A 710 -58.19 11.18 -1.30
C GLY A 710 -57.23 10.19 -0.64
N PRO A 711 -57.55 8.87 -0.64
CA PRO A 711 -56.64 7.84 -0.15
C PRO A 711 -55.42 7.67 -1.06
N TRP A 712 -54.32 7.17 -0.50
CA TRP A 712 -53.09 6.86 -1.24
C TRP A 712 -53.28 5.65 -2.15
N GLN A 713 -53.19 5.86 -3.46
CA GLN A 713 -53.21 4.78 -4.46
C GLN A 713 -51.79 4.23 -4.69
N LEU A 714 -51.62 2.93 -4.45
CA LEU A 714 -50.41 2.19 -4.81
C LEU A 714 -50.39 1.92 -6.31
N LEU A 715 -49.33 2.32 -7.03
CA LEU A 715 -49.28 2.21 -8.49
C LEU A 715 -48.43 1.04 -9.00
N GLY A 716 -47.30 0.74 -8.33
CA GLY A 716 -46.40 -0.33 -8.75
C GLY A 716 -44.96 -0.15 -8.30
N MET A 717 -44.07 -1.01 -8.82
CA MET A 717 -42.64 -1.04 -8.49
C MET A 717 -41.75 -0.96 -9.73
N LEU A 718 -40.68 -0.18 -9.60
CA LEU A 718 -39.56 -0.10 -10.53
C LEU A 718 -38.41 -1.02 -10.04
N PRO A 719 -38.15 -2.16 -10.70
CA PRO A 719 -36.96 -2.96 -10.42
C PRO A 719 -35.73 -2.31 -11.07
N MET A 720 -34.82 -1.83 -10.24
CA MET A 720 -33.53 -1.28 -10.65
C MET A 720 -32.44 -2.35 -10.60
N PHE A 721 -31.60 -2.41 -11.62
CA PHE A 721 -30.45 -3.30 -11.71
C PHE A 721 -29.16 -2.48 -11.83
N ASP A 722 -28.20 -2.73 -10.94
CA ASP A 722 -26.85 -2.17 -11.00
C ASP A 722 -25.93 -3.24 -11.63
N PRO A 723 -25.50 -3.08 -12.90
CA PRO A 723 -24.80 -4.13 -13.60
C PRO A 723 -23.37 -4.33 -13.07
N PRO A 724 -22.87 -5.58 -12.97
CA PRO A 724 -21.44 -5.82 -12.80
C PRO A 724 -20.67 -5.24 -13.99
N ARG A 725 -19.42 -4.81 -13.78
CA ARG A 725 -18.56 -4.38 -14.89
C ARG A 725 -18.14 -5.60 -15.72
N GLU A 726 -17.93 -5.38 -17.01
CA GLU A 726 -17.56 -6.43 -17.98
C GLU A 726 -16.24 -7.14 -17.61
N ASP A 727 -15.34 -6.44 -16.90
CA ASP A 727 -14.04 -6.94 -16.45
C ASP A 727 -14.03 -7.55 -15.04
N THR A 728 -15.03 -7.29 -14.19
CA THR A 728 -14.99 -7.69 -12.76
C THR A 728 -14.92 -9.21 -12.59
N ALA A 729 -15.73 -9.98 -13.32
CA ALA A 729 -15.79 -11.44 -13.16
C ALA A 729 -14.47 -12.13 -13.58
N SER A 730 -13.87 -11.71 -14.70
CA SER A 730 -12.53 -12.19 -15.11
C SER A 730 -11.43 -11.74 -14.15
N THR A 731 -11.54 -10.53 -13.59
CA THR A 731 -10.61 -10.01 -12.59
C THR A 731 -10.67 -10.78 -11.28
N ILE A 732 -11.87 -11.19 -10.83
CA ILE A 732 -12.06 -12.03 -9.64
C ILE A 732 -11.42 -13.41 -9.84
N ALA A 733 -11.57 -14.01 -11.03
CA ALA A 733 -10.90 -15.27 -11.36
C ALA A 733 -9.36 -15.12 -11.35
N GLU A 734 -8.81 -14.01 -11.87
CA GLU A 734 -7.37 -13.73 -11.79
C GLU A 734 -6.90 -13.48 -10.35
N ALA A 735 -7.68 -12.74 -9.55
CA ALA A 735 -7.41 -12.52 -8.13
C ALA A 735 -7.31 -13.85 -7.35
N GLN A 736 -8.24 -14.79 -7.58
CA GLN A 736 -8.20 -16.11 -6.97
C GLN A 736 -6.94 -16.91 -7.39
N VAL A 737 -6.49 -16.81 -8.65
CA VAL A 737 -5.22 -17.39 -9.11
C VAL A 737 -4.00 -16.71 -8.45
N LEU A 738 -4.09 -15.42 -8.14
CA LEU A 738 -3.11 -14.65 -7.36
C LEU A 738 -3.22 -14.86 -5.84
N GLY A 739 -4.00 -15.84 -5.38
CA GLY A 739 -4.21 -16.16 -3.96
C GLY A 739 -4.87 -15.04 -3.16
N LEU A 740 -5.63 -14.16 -3.83
CA LEU A 740 -6.35 -13.04 -3.24
C LEU A 740 -7.83 -13.40 -3.08
N SER A 741 -8.30 -13.47 -1.83
CA SER A 741 -9.71 -13.68 -1.49
C SER A 741 -10.47 -12.35 -1.60
N VAL A 742 -11.32 -12.21 -2.61
CA VAL A 742 -12.20 -11.04 -2.76
C VAL A 742 -13.48 -11.26 -1.96
N LYS A 743 -13.75 -10.40 -0.97
CA LYS A 743 -14.97 -10.41 -0.16
C LYS A 743 -15.81 -9.19 -0.50
N MET A 744 -17.09 -9.37 -0.79
CA MET A 744 -18.02 -8.26 -1.03
C MET A 744 -18.55 -7.69 0.29
N LEU A 745 -18.59 -6.37 0.44
CA LEU A 745 -19.34 -5.68 1.48
C LEU A 745 -20.43 -4.82 0.81
N THR A 746 -21.67 -4.89 1.29
CA THR A 746 -22.77 -4.07 0.74
C THR A 746 -23.88 -3.78 1.75
N GLY A 747 -24.51 -2.62 1.62
CA GLY A 747 -25.75 -2.27 2.30
C GLY A 747 -27.03 -2.82 1.65
N ASP A 748 -26.94 -3.52 0.51
CA ASP A 748 -28.08 -4.21 -0.09
C ASP A 748 -28.47 -5.47 0.70
N ALA A 749 -29.72 -5.91 0.50
CA ALA A 749 -30.29 -7.06 1.19
C ALA A 749 -29.64 -8.40 0.78
N ILE A 750 -29.64 -9.38 1.69
CA ILE A 750 -28.94 -10.68 1.53
C ILE A 750 -29.22 -11.35 0.17
N ALA A 751 -30.47 -11.35 -0.30
CA ALA A 751 -30.86 -11.99 -1.57
C ALA A 751 -30.20 -11.30 -2.80
N ILE A 752 -30.18 -9.97 -2.82
CA ILE A 752 -29.55 -9.18 -3.89
C ILE A 752 -28.03 -9.41 -3.87
N ALA A 753 -27.43 -9.40 -2.68
CA ALA A 753 -26.00 -9.66 -2.51
C ALA A 753 -25.60 -11.08 -2.97
N LYS A 754 -26.37 -12.12 -2.61
CA LYS A 754 -26.15 -13.51 -3.08
C LYS A 754 -26.20 -13.64 -4.60
N GLU A 755 -27.21 -13.06 -5.25
CA GLU A 755 -27.31 -13.12 -6.72
C GLU A 755 -26.22 -12.26 -7.39
N THR A 756 -25.82 -11.12 -6.80
CA THR A 756 -24.68 -10.31 -7.29
C THR A 756 -23.36 -11.07 -7.20
N CYS A 757 -23.08 -11.76 -6.08
CA CYS A 757 -21.91 -12.63 -5.94
C CYS A 757 -21.88 -13.72 -7.04
N LYS A 758 -23.01 -14.39 -7.27
CA LYS A 758 -23.16 -15.41 -8.32
C LYS A 758 -22.96 -14.85 -9.73
N MET A 759 -23.45 -13.64 -10.04
CA MET A 759 -23.17 -12.96 -11.31
C MET A 759 -21.68 -12.60 -11.49
N LEU A 760 -20.97 -12.36 -10.38
CA LEU A 760 -19.54 -12.04 -10.33
C LEU A 760 -18.62 -13.27 -10.23
N ALA A 761 -19.17 -14.49 -10.27
CA ALA A 761 -18.45 -15.75 -10.01
C ALA A 761 -17.75 -15.83 -8.63
N LEU A 762 -18.26 -15.09 -7.65
CA LEU A 762 -17.95 -15.26 -6.23
C LEU A 762 -18.77 -16.41 -5.64
N GLY A 763 -18.33 -16.94 -4.49
CA GLY A 763 -19.13 -17.86 -3.71
C GLY A 763 -20.38 -17.20 -3.11
N THR A 764 -21.37 -18.00 -2.74
CA THR A 764 -22.69 -17.53 -2.29
C THR A 764 -22.86 -17.50 -0.76
N LYS A 765 -21.79 -17.64 0.03
CA LYS A 765 -21.83 -17.51 1.50
C LYS A 765 -21.85 -16.04 1.90
N VAL A 766 -23.00 -15.42 1.67
CA VAL A 766 -23.28 -14.06 2.13
C VAL A 766 -24.02 -14.12 3.47
N TYR A 767 -23.46 -13.44 4.47
CA TYR A 767 -24.03 -13.33 5.81
C TYR A 767 -24.61 -11.92 6.05
N ASN A 768 -25.65 -11.81 6.88
CA ASN A 768 -26.08 -10.52 7.42
C ASN A 768 -25.10 -10.09 8.52
N SER A 769 -24.63 -8.85 8.43
CA SER A 769 -23.57 -8.32 9.29
C SER A 769 -24.00 -8.20 10.75
N GLU A 770 -25.17 -7.62 10.99
CA GLU A 770 -25.71 -7.34 12.32
C GLU A 770 -25.94 -8.62 13.13
N ARG A 771 -26.56 -9.65 12.53
CA ARG A 771 -26.77 -10.97 13.13
C ARG A 771 -25.46 -11.72 13.38
N LEU A 772 -24.47 -11.57 12.49
CA LEU A 772 -23.17 -12.22 12.68
C LEU A 772 -22.37 -11.58 13.82
N ILE A 773 -22.54 -10.27 14.05
CA ILE A 773 -21.79 -9.49 15.04
C ILE A 773 -22.48 -9.51 16.42
N HIS A 774 -23.79 -9.27 16.46
CA HIS A 774 -24.56 -9.10 17.71
C HIS A 774 -25.39 -10.34 18.10
N GLY A 775 -25.47 -11.38 17.25
CA GLY A 775 -26.33 -12.55 17.45
C GLY A 775 -25.91 -13.55 18.54
N GLY A 776 -25.16 -13.12 19.57
CA GLY A 776 -24.76 -13.95 20.70
C GLY A 776 -23.79 -15.10 20.38
N LEU A 777 -23.14 -15.07 19.21
CA LEU A 777 -22.10 -16.01 18.83
C LEU A 777 -20.85 -15.79 19.68
N THR A 778 -20.14 -16.86 20.02
CA THR A 778 -18.83 -16.75 20.69
C THR A 778 -17.79 -16.30 19.67
N GLY A 779 -16.96 -15.30 20.03
CA GLY A 779 -16.08 -14.59 19.09
C GLY A 779 -15.22 -15.50 18.20
N THR A 780 -14.72 -16.63 18.72
CA THR A 780 -13.96 -17.61 17.92
C THR A 780 -14.74 -18.14 16.72
N THR A 781 -16.03 -18.43 16.89
CA THR A 781 -16.94 -18.90 15.81
C THR A 781 -17.31 -17.77 14.85
N GLN A 782 -17.44 -16.53 15.35
CA GLN A 782 -17.68 -15.33 14.56
C GLN A 782 -16.49 -15.06 13.60
N HIS A 783 -15.25 -15.11 14.10
CA HIS A 783 -14.06 -14.98 13.24
C HIS A 783 -13.98 -16.07 12.16
N ASP A 784 -14.35 -17.32 12.47
CA ASP A 784 -14.36 -18.43 11.51
C ASP A 784 -15.40 -18.22 10.40
N LEU A 785 -16.59 -17.69 10.73
CA LEU A 785 -17.60 -17.29 9.75
C LEU A 785 -17.11 -16.13 8.88
N VAL A 786 -16.45 -15.11 9.46
CA VAL A 786 -15.84 -13.99 8.72
C VAL A 786 -14.73 -14.46 7.77
N GLU A 787 -13.86 -15.38 8.22
CA GLU A 787 -12.80 -16.01 7.41
C GLU A 787 -13.42 -16.75 6.21
N LYS A 788 -14.51 -17.50 6.44
CA LYS A 788 -15.20 -18.33 5.42
C LYS A 788 -16.22 -17.61 4.54
N ALA A 789 -16.62 -16.38 4.88
CA ALA A 789 -17.59 -15.59 4.13
C ALA A 789 -17.09 -15.17 2.74
N ASP A 790 -17.97 -15.25 1.74
CA ASP A 790 -17.73 -14.71 0.39
C ASP A 790 -18.24 -13.25 0.30
N GLY A 791 -19.19 -12.86 1.17
CA GLY A 791 -19.60 -11.47 1.32
C GLY A 791 -20.46 -11.19 2.56
N PHE A 792 -20.73 -9.91 2.77
CA PHE A 792 -21.51 -9.36 3.87
C PHE A 792 -22.59 -8.43 3.32
N ALA A 793 -23.83 -8.66 3.75
CA ALA A 793 -25.01 -7.89 3.40
C ALA A 793 -25.50 -7.06 4.60
N GLU A 794 -26.33 -6.04 4.30
CA GLU A 794 -26.85 -5.10 5.30
C GLU A 794 -25.71 -4.54 6.19
N VAL A 795 -24.61 -4.16 5.53
CA VAL A 795 -23.37 -3.64 6.17
C VAL A 795 -23.54 -2.15 6.51
N PHE A 796 -23.45 -1.83 7.79
CA PHE A 796 -23.30 -0.45 8.29
C PHE A 796 -21.81 -0.05 8.37
N PRO A 797 -21.46 1.26 8.47
CA PRO A 797 -20.07 1.72 8.46
C PRO A 797 -19.19 1.07 9.53
N GLU A 798 -19.72 0.92 10.74
CA GLU A 798 -19.07 0.26 11.87
C GLU A 798 -18.78 -1.23 11.59
N HIS A 799 -19.72 -1.93 10.94
CA HIS A 799 -19.54 -3.32 10.54
C HIS A 799 -18.40 -3.47 9.52
N LYS A 800 -18.13 -2.48 8.64
CA LYS A 800 -16.95 -2.49 7.75
C LYS A 800 -15.65 -2.52 8.55
N TYR A 801 -15.52 -1.65 9.57
CA TYR A 801 -14.34 -1.61 10.45
C TYR A 801 -14.16 -2.93 11.21
N GLN A 802 -15.24 -3.47 11.77
CA GLN A 802 -15.19 -4.69 12.57
C GLN A 802 -14.84 -5.93 11.73
N VAL A 803 -15.37 -6.06 10.50
CA VAL A 803 -14.99 -7.15 9.59
C VAL A 803 -13.50 -7.11 9.23
N VAL A 804 -12.94 -5.92 8.95
CA VAL A 804 -11.49 -5.75 8.70
C VAL A 804 -10.68 -6.15 9.94
N GLU A 805 -11.05 -5.67 11.13
CA GLU A 805 -10.37 -6.02 12.38
C GLU A 805 -10.41 -7.53 12.67
N MET A 806 -11.55 -8.19 12.44
CA MET A 806 -11.70 -9.64 12.66
C MET A 806 -10.85 -10.49 11.72
N LEU A 807 -10.56 -10.01 10.50
CA LEU A 807 -9.66 -10.63 9.54
C LEU A 807 -8.19 -10.40 9.93
N GLN A 808 -7.83 -9.19 10.34
CA GLN A 808 -6.49 -8.86 10.86
C GLN A 808 -6.14 -9.69 12.10
N GLN A 809 -7.08 -9.88 13.03
CA GLN A 809 -6.90 -10.72 14.21
C GLN A 809 -6.71 -12.22 13.88
N ARG A 810 -7.19 -12.69 12.72
CA ARG A 810 -6.88 -14.03 12.17
C ARG A 810 -5.54 -14.10 11.43
N GLY A 811 -4.83 -12.98 11.28
CA GLY A 811 -3.50 -12.88 10.68
C GLY A 811 -3.48 -12.70 9.16
N HIS A 812 -4.61 -12.33 8.56
CA HIS A 812 -4.70 -11.92 7.16
C HIS A 812 -4.18 -10.49 6.98
N LEU A 813 -3.62 -10.19 5.80
CA LEU A 813 -3.28 -8.82 5.41
C LEU A 813 -4.41 -8.30 4.53
N THR A 814 -5.11 -7.30 5.05
CA THR A 814 -6.35 -6.78 4.50
C THR A 814 -6.11 -5.54 3.65
N ALA A 815 -6.62 -5.55 2.43
CA ALA A 815 -6.92 -4.33 1.70
C ALA A 815 -8.42 -4.07 1.75
N MET A 816 -8.81 -2.81 1.82
CA MET A 816 -10.22 -2.42 1.71
C MET A 816 -10.40 -1.30 0.68
N THR A 817 -11.45 -1.39 -0.13
CA THR A 817 -11.87 -0.30 -1.03
C THR A 817 -13.01 0.51 -0.41
N GLY A 818 -13.03 1.83 -0.62
CA GLY A 818 -14.17 2.67 -0.24
C GLY A 818 -14.28 3.96 -1.07
N ASP A 819 -15.48 4.54 -1.10
CA ASP A 819 -15.79 5.80 -1.79
C ASP A 819 -16.36 6.88 -0.84
N GLY A 820 -17.32 6.53 0.02
CA GLY A 820 -17.95 7.41 0.99
C GLY A 820 -17.10 7.69 2.24
N VAL A 821 -17.38 8.81 2.93
CA VAL A 821 -16.64 9.16 4.16
C VAL A 821 -16.84 8.14 5.28
N ASN A 822 -18.00 7.47 5.28
CA ASN A 822 -18.32 6.31 6.12
C ASN A 822 -17.26 5.19 6.09
N ASP A 823 -16.46 5.11 5.02
CA ASP A 823 -15.42 4.09 4.86
C ASP A 823 -14.07 4.56 5.43
N ALA A 824 -13.90 5.85 5.74
CA ALA A 824 -12.64 6.39 6.26
C ALA A 824 -12.09 5.66 7.51
N PRO A 825 -12.90 5.28 8.52
CA PRO A 825 -12.39 4.54 9.68
C PRO A 825 -11.89 3.13 9.32
N SER A 826 -12.55 2.46 8.38
CA SER A 826 -12.25 1.08 7.99
C SER A 826 -11.13 0.99 6.96
N LEU A 827 -11.06 1.93 6.02
CA LEU A 827 -9.88 2.20 5.19
C LEU A 827 -8.64 2.44 6.03
N LYS A 828 -8.75 3.30 7.05
CA LYS A 828 -7.66 3.65 7.98
C LYS A 828 -7.23 2.49 8.88
N LYS A 829 -8.11 1.51 9.10
CA LYS A 829 -7.85 0.29 9.88
C LYS A 829 -7.16 -0.80 9.08
N SER A 830 -7.54 -0.96 7.80
CA SER A 830 -6.97 -1.97 6.90
C SER A 830 -5.47 -1.78 6.69
N ASP A 831 -4.76 -2.87 6.40
CA ASP A 831 -3.30 -2.85 6.16
C ASP A 831 -2.92 -2.07 4.89
N CYS A 832 -3.87 -1.93 3.96
CA CYS A 832 -3.80 -1.04 2.81
C CYS A 832 -5.19 -0.47 2.47
N GLY A 833 -5.45 0.78 2.87
CA GLY A 833 -6.69 1.48 2.50
C GLY A 833 -6.65 1.95 1.05
N ILE A 834 -7.70 1.64 0.27
CA ILE A 834 -7.83 1.98 -1.15
C ILE A 834 -9.02 2.91 -1.38
N ALA A 835 -8.77 4.13 -1.86
CA ALA A 835 -9.81 5.01 -2.37
C ALA A 835 -9.95 4.85 -3.90
N VAL A 836 -11.19 4.79 -4.40
CA VAL A 836 -11.51 4.58 -5.83
C VAL A 836 -11.75 5.89 -6.59
N GLU A 837 -11.90 5.83 -7.92
CA GLU A 837 -12.27 7.00 -8.73
C GLU A 837 -13.59 7.60 -8.23
N GLY A 838 -13.60 8.90 -7.95
CA GLY A 838 -14.78 9.60 -7.41
C GLY A 838 -14.97 9.47 -5.89
N ALA A 839 -14.08 8.78 -5.18
CA ALA A 839 -14.11 8.73 -3.72
C ALA A 839 -13.99 10.12 -3.08
N THR A 840 -14.72 10.32 -1.99
CA THR A 840 -14.72 11.54 -1.18
C THR A 840 -13.31 11.88 -0.65
N GLU A 841 -13.00 13.17 -0.50
CA GLU A 841 -11.66 13.59 -0.05
C GLU A 841 -11.27 13.07 1.34
N ALA A 842 -12.25 12.83 2.21
CA ALA A 842 -11.99 12.22 3.52
C ALA A 842 -11.67 10.71 3.40
N ALA A 843 -12.32 9.96 2.50
CA ALA A 843 -11.92 8.60 2.17
C ALA A 843 -10.52 8.56 1.51
N GLN A 844 -10.24 9.49 0.60
CA GLN A 844 -8.90 9.66 0.03
C GLN A 844 -7.86 9.97 1.13
N ALA A 845 -8.11 10.89 2.04
CA ALA A 845 -7.17 11.25 3.11
C ALA A 845 -6.94 10.13 4.14
N ALA A 846 -7.93 9.25 4.35
CA ALA A 846 -7.80 8.05 5.17
C ALA A 846 -6.97 6.94 4.48
N SER A 847 -7.13 6.80 3.15
CA SER A 847 -6.49 5.76 2.34
C SER A 847 -4.95 5.85 2.28
N ASP A 848 -4.35 4.73 1.89
CA ASP A 848 -2.93 4.62 1.54
C ASP A 848 -2.66 4.81 0.05
N ILE A 849 -3.63 4.44 -0.80
CA ILE A 849 -3.53 4.49 -2.27
C ILE A 849 -4.85 5.00 -2.85
N VAL A 850 -4.78 5.93 -3.80
CA VAL A 850 -5.93 6.51 -4.51
C VAL A 850 -5.88 6.12 -5.98
N PHE A 851 -6.94 5.52 -6.51
CA PHE A 851 -7.04 5.13 -7.91
C PHE A 851 -7.78 6.21 -8.73
N LEU A 852 -7.14 6.67 -9.81
CA LEU A 852 -7.72 7.59 -10.80
C LEU A 852 -8.40 6.86 -11.98
N ALA A 853 -8.58 5.55 -11.87
CA ALA A 853 -9.34 4.75 -12.82
C ALA A 853 -10.24 3.76 -12.05
N PRO A 854 -11.50 3.59 -12.46
CA PRO A 854 -12.48 2.80 -11.71
C PRO A 854 -12.37 1.31 -12.05
N GLY A 855 -12.89 0.47 -11.14
CA GLY A 855 -13.02 -0.97 -11.33
C GLY A 855 -11.90 -1.80 -10.71
N LEU A 856 -12.17 -3.08 -10.49
CA LEU A 856 -11.31 -4.01 -9.76
C LEU A 856 -10.00 -4.34 -10.51
N SER A 857 -9.99 -4.27 -11.84
CA SER A 857 -8.86 -4.67 -12.70
C SER A 857 -7.61 -3.82 -12.49
N THR A 858 -7.78 -2.54 -12.18
CA THR A 858 -6.69 -1.61 -11.83
C THR A 858 -6.02 -2.01 -10.51
N ILE A 859 -6.82 -2.34 -9.49
CA ILE A 859 -6.36 -2.78 -8.16
C ILE A 859 -5.57 -4.09 -8.27
N VAL A 860 -6.09 -5.08 -9.00
CA VAL A 860 -5.39 -6.37 -9.20
C VAL A 860 -4.10 -6.19 -10.00
N SER A 861 -4.05 -5.24 -10.94
CA SER A 861 -2.83 -4.90 -11.69
C SER A 861 -1.78 -4.19 -10.80
N ALA A 862 -2.22 -3.27 -9.93
CA ALA A 862 -1.36 -2.64 -8.93
C ALA A 862 -0.77 -3.66 -7.94
N ILE A 863 -1.53 -4.68 -7.52
CA ILE A 863 -1.03 -5.78 -6.68
C ILE A 863 0.09 -6.57 -7.40
N LYS A 864 -0.04 -6.88 -8.70
CA LYS A 864 1.03 -7.53 -9.48
C LYS A 864 2.32 -6.68 -9.45
N ILE A 865 2.21 -5.37 -9.69
CA ILE A 865 3.33 -4.44 -9.68
C ILE A 865 3.97 -4.35 -8.28
N ALA A 866 3.18 -4.24 -7.22
CA ALA A 866 3.65 -4.28 -5.84
C ALA A 866 4.45 -5.56 -5.53
N ARG A 867 3.97 -6.72 -5.97
CA ARG A 867 4.70 -8.00 -5.82
C ARG A 867 6.02 -8.04 -6.61
N GLN A 868 6.10 -7.43 -7.80
CA GLN A 868 7.39 -7.27 -8.51
C GLN A 868 8.36 -6.38 -7.72
N ILE A 869 7.90 -5.23 -7.21
CA ILE A 869 8.71 -4.29 -6.42
C ILE A 869 9.25 -4.98 -5.16
N PHE A 870 8.41 -5.78 -4.48
CA PHE A 870 8.86 -6.61 -3.36
C PHE A 870 9.93 -7.63 -3.78
N GLN A 871 9.75 -8.33 -4.91
CA GLN A 871 10.72 -9.32 -5.38
C GLN A 871 12.09 -8.67 -5.69
N ARG A 872 12.12 -7.46 -6.27
CA ARG A 872 13.36 -6.67 -6.46
C ARG A 872 14.07 -6.40 -5.12
N MET A 873 13.34 -5.91 -4.12
CA MET A 873 13.89 -5.64 -2.78
C MET A 873 14.41 -6.90 -2.10
N LYS A 874 13.65 -8.01 -2.16
CA LYS A 874 14.03 -9.32 -1.59
C LYS A 874 15.29 -9.88 -2.25
N ALA A 875 15.38 -9.85 -3.58
CA ALA A 875 16.57 -10.27 -4.33
C ALA A 875 17.81 -9.45 -3.97
N TYR A 876 17.66 -8.13 -3.82
CA TYR A 876 18.73 -7.23 -3.41
C TYR A 876 19.19 -7.46 -1.94
N ILE A 877 18.26 -7.58 -1.00
CA ILE A 877 18.59 -7.86 0.41
C ILE A 877 19.30 -9.21 0.55
N GLN A 878 18.85 -10.24 -0.18
CA GLN A 878 19.47 -11.55 -0.22
C GLN A 878 20.89 -11.52 -0.81
N TYR A 879 21.08 -10.78 -1.91
CA TYR A 879 22.40 -10.49 -2.48
C TYR A 879 23.31 -9.81 -1.45
N ARG A 880 22.80 -8.76 -0.78
CA ARG A 880 23.59 -7.92 0.13
C ARG A 880 24.02 -8.65 1.40
N ILE A 881 23.17 -9.52 1.95
CA ILE A 881 23.53 -10.37 3.11
C ILE A 881 24.58 -11.42 2.71
N ALA A 882 24.44 -12.04 1.53
CA ALA A 882 25.42 -13.01 1.03
C ALA A 882 26.80 -12.37 0.76
N LEU A 883 26.82 -11.14 0.23
CA LEU A 883 28.00 -10.32 0.00
C LEU A 883 28.79 -10.05 1.28
N CYS A 884 28.16 -9.47 2.32
CA CYS A 884 28.84 -9.18 3.57
C CYS A 884 29.43 -10.46 4.19
N LEU A 885 28.66 -11.56 4.21
CA LEU A 885 29.11 -12.85 4.75
C LEU A 885 30.28 -13.47 3.96
N HIS A 886 30.29 -13.35 2.63
CA HIS A 886 31.39 -13.82 1.77
C HIS A 886 32.71 -13.16 2.18
N LEU A 887 32.74 -11.84 2.17
CA LEU A 887 33.95 -11.07 2.47
C LEU A 887 34.38 -11.24 3.94
N GLU A 888 33.47 -11.18 4.90
CA GLU A 888 33.78 -11.41 6.33
C GLU A 888 34.42 -12.79 6.57
N ILE A 889 33.80 -13.86 6.07
CA ILE A 889 34.31 -15.23 6.22
C ILE A 889 35.70 -15.32 5.60
N TYR A 890 35.88 -14.81 4.37
CA TYR A 890 37.17 -14.86 3.68
C TYR A 890 38.26 -14.05 4.40
N LEU A 891 37.98 -12.81 4.80
CA LEU A 891 38.94 -11.90 5.42
C LEU A 891 39.36 -12.39 6.82
N VAL A 892 38.41 -12.82 7.67
CA VAL A 892 38.76 -13.35 9.00
C VAL A 892 39.51 -14.68 8.90
N THR A 893 39.10 -15.59 8.02
CA THR A 893 39.80 -16.88 7.89
C THR A 893 41.18 -16.73 7.24
N SER A 894 41.37 -15.86 6.26
CA SER A 894 42.70 -15.59 5.67
C SER A 894 43.62 -14.92 6.68
N MET A 895 43.12 -13.95 7.46
CA MET A 895 43.85 -13.36 8.60
C MET A 895 44.29 -14.43 9.63
N ILE A 896 43.39 -15.34 10.02
CA ILE A 896 43.69 -16.41 10.99
C ILE A 896 44.66 -17.47 10.46
N ILE A 897 44.54 -17.89 9.19
CA ILE A 897 45.25 -19.04 8.62
C ILE A 897 46.54 -18.63 7.90
N ILE A 898 46.50 -17.54 7.15
CA ILE A 898 47.55 -17.09 6.23
C ILE A 898 48.32 -15.89 6.82
N ASN A 899 47.66 -15.04 7.63
CA ASN A 899 48.17 -13.75 8.12
C ASN A 899 48.45 -12.75 6.97
N GLU A 900 47.56 -12.77 5.97
CA GLU A 900 47.50 -11.87 4.81
C GLU A 900 46.02 -11.73 4.43
N THR A 901 45.57 -10.53 4.03
CA THR A 901 44.20 -10.25 3.56
C THR A 901 44.25 -9.45 2.25
N ILE A 902 43.08 -9.08 1.71
CA ILE A 902 42.99 -8.04 0.68
C ILE A 902 43.32 -6.67 1.33
N ARG A 903 43.99 -5.79 0.58
CA ARG A 903 44.30 -4.39 0.96
C ARG A 903 43.04 -3.54 1.19
N VAL A 904 43.10 -2.56 2.08
CA VAL A 904 41.94 -1.72 2.45
C VAL A 904 41.45 -0.92 1.25
N GLU A 905 42.37 -0.33 0.49
CA GLU A 905 42.05 0.52 -0.66
C GLU A 905 41.24 -0.25 -1.71
N LEU A 906 41.64 -1.50 -1.99
CA LEU A 906 40.94 -2.39 -2.93
C LEU A 906 39.54 -2.78 -2.42
N ILE A 907 39.38 -3.00 -1.11
CA ILE A 907 38.08 -3.28 -0.47
C ILE A 907 37.15 -2.05 -0.53
N VAL A 908 37.70 -0.85 -0.36
CA VAL A 908 36.92 0.40 -0.43
C VAL A 908 36.47 0.70 -1.87
N PHE A 909 37.31 0.42 -2.88
CA PHE A 909 36.88 0.48 -4.29
C PHE A 909 35.82 -0.57 -4.62
N LEU A 910 35.96 -1.79 -4.12
CA LEU A 910 34.98 -2.88 -4.28
C LEU A 910 33.61 -2.47 -3.73
N ALA A 911 33.56 -1.97 -2.49
CA ALA A 911 32.33 -1.50 -1.85
C ALA A 911 31.67 -0.35 -2.64
N LEU A 912 32.45 0.62 -3.11
CA LEU A 912 31.96 1.75 -3.92
C LEU A 912 31.38 1.28 -5.27
N PHE A 913 32.05 0.36 -5.95
CA PHE A 913 31.59 -0.18 -7.23
C PHE A 913 30.32 -1.02 -7.09
N ALA A 914 30.24 -1.89 -6.07
CA ALA A 914 29.05 -2.68 -5.76
C ALA A 914 27.85 -1.79 -5.40
N ASP A 915 28.03 -0.79 -4.52
CA ASP A 915 26.95 0.14 -4.14
C ASP A 915 26.44 0.92 -5.36
N LEU A 916 27.33 1.47 -6.19
CA LEU A 916 26.96 2.24 -7.38
C LEU A 916 26.19 1.41 -8.41
N ALA A 917 26.61 0.17 -8.69
CA ALA A 917 25.90 -0.71 -9.64
C ALA A 917 24.53 -1.14 -9.11
N THR A 918 24.40 -1.43 -7.80
CA THR A 918 23.14 -1.95 -7.23
C THR A 918 21.97 -0.97 -7.26
N ILE A 919 22.21 0.33 -7.44
CA ILE A 919 21.14 1.32 -7.67
C ILE A 919 20.29 0.97 -8.90
N ALA A 920 20.88 0.33 -9.92
CA ALA A 920 20.16 -0.07 -11.13
C ALA A 920 19.09 -1.16 -10.88
N VAL A 921 19.15 -1.89 -9.75
CA VAL A 921 18.18 -2.93 -9.39
C VAL A 921 16.77 -2.37 -9.17
N ALA A 922 16.63 -1.09 -8.80
CA ALA A 922 15.32 -0.43 -8.72
C ALA A 922 14.56 -0.48 -10.06
N TYR A 923 15.30 -0.42 -11.17
CA TYR A 923 14.80 -0.45 -12.55
C TYR A 923 14.84 -1.85 -13.18
N ASP A 924 14.96 -2.93 -12.39
CA ASP A 924 14.98 -4.30 -12.91
C ASP A 924 13.58 -4.89 -13.20
N ASN A 925 13.49 -5.76 -14.20
CA ASN A 925 12.27 -6.44 -14.62
C ASN A 925 12.05 -7.75 -13.84
N ALA A 926 11.83 -7.66 -12.52
CA ALA A 926 11.51 -8.83 -11.70
C ALA A 926 10.14 -9.45 -12.05
N HIS A 927 10.00 -10.76 -11.86
CA HIS A 927 8.69 -11.45 -11.95
C HIS A 927 7.80 -11.12 -10.75
N PHE A 928 6.49 -11.35 -10.87
CA PHE A 928 5.57 -11.31 -9.73
C PHE A 928 5.37 -12.71 -9.14
N GLU A 929 5.16 -12.78 -7.83
CA GLU A 929 4.83 -14.01 -7.13
C GLU A 929 3.32 -14.28 -7.23
N GLN A 930 2.91 -15.52 -7.57
CA GLN A 930 1.50 -15.88 -7.62
C GLN A 930 0.82 -15.89 -6.24
N ARG A 931 1.59 -16.07 -5.15
CA ARG A 931 1.07 -16.02 -3.79
C ARG A 931 1.27 -14.63 -3.16
N PRO A 932 0.42 -14.23 -2.19
CA PRO A 932 0.69 -13.09 -1.30
C PRO A 932 2.09 -13.19 -0.70
N VAL A 933 2.82 -12.07 -0.63
CA VAL A 933 4.24 -12.06 -0.31
C VAL A 933 4.49 -11.62 1.13
N GLU A 934 5.29 -12.41 1.86
CA GLU A 934 5.63 -12.17 3.27
C GLU A 934 7.15 -12.07 3.47
N TRP A 935 7.58 -11.37 4.53
CA TRP A 935 8.99 -11.29 4.91
C TRP A 935 9.48 -12.60 5.57
N GLN A 936 9.85 -13.56 4.72
CA GLN A 936 10.43 -14.84 5.12
C GLN A 936 11.89 -14.70 5.62
N LEU A 937 12.14 -13.89 6.65
CA LEU A 937 13.49 -13.59 7.16
C LEU A 937 14.34 -14.85 7.41
N PRO A 938 13.82 -15.95 8.01
CA PRO A 938 14.60 -17.18 8.18
C PRO A 938 15.02 -17.85 6.85
N LYS A 939 14.18 -17.78 5.80
CA LYS A 939 14.51 -18.30 4.46
C LYS A 939 15.60 -17.44 3.81
N ILE A 940 15.46 -16.11 3.89
CA ILE A 940 16.44 -15.15 3.38
C ILE A 940 17.81 -15.40 4.05
N TRP A 941 17.86 -15.49 5.38
CA TRP A 941 19.09 -15.78 6.12
C TRP A 941 19.72 -17.13 5.74
N ILE A 942 18.95 -18.23 5.74
CA ILE A 942 19.50 -19.57 5.42
C ILE A 942 20.12 -19.61 4.02
N ILE A 943 19.43 -19.07 3.02
CA ILE A 943 19.96 -19.07 1.65
C ILE A 943 21.19 -18.13 1.57
N SER A 944 21.11 -16.92 2.12
CA SER A 944 22.23 -15.95 2.05
C SER A 944 23.50 -16.47 2.71
N VAL A 945 23.38 -17.19 3.84
CA VAL A 945 24.51 -17.88 4.50
C VAL A 945 25.10 -18.95 3.61
N VAL A 946 24.28 -19.78 2.93
CA VAL A 946 24.80 -20.82 2.02
C VAL A 946 25.49 -20.21 0.80
N LEU A 947 24.96 -19.12 0.22
CA LEU A 947 25.60 -18.42 -0.90
C LEU A 947 26.94 -17.79 -0.47
N GLY A 948 26.95 -17.05 0.65
CA GLY A 948 28.16 -16.39 1.18
C GLY A 948 29.28 -17.37 1.56
N VAL A 949 28.92 -18.52 2.16
CA VAL A 949 29.88 -19.61 2.43
C VAL A 949 30.45 -20.20 1.13
N LEU A 950 29.63 -20.41 0.10
CA LEU A 950 30.09 -20.94 -1.20
C LEU A 950 31.00 -19.96 -1.94
N LEU A 951 30.71 -18.66 -1.88
CA LEU A 951 31.57 -17.61 -2.42
C LEU A 951 32.91 -17.52 -1.69
N ALA A 952 32.89 -17.51 -0.35
CA ALA A 952 34.12 -17.52 0.44
C ALA A 952 34.99 -18.76 0.14
N LEU A 953 34.38 -19.92 -0.07
CA LEU A 953 35.06 -21.14 -0.52
C LEU A 953 35.65 -21.00 -1.93
N ALA A 954 35.00 -20.27 -2.85
CA ALA A 954 35.51 -20.02 -4.20
C ALA A 954 36.76 -19.12 -4.18
N THR A 955 36.72 -18.00 -3.46
CA THR A 955 37.90 -17.11 -3.29
C THR A 955 39.03 -17.84 -2.56
N TRP A 956 38.71 -18.74 -1.62
CA TRP A 956 39.68 -19.64 -0.99
C TRP A 956 40.33 -20.64 -1.94
N VAL A 957 39.58 -21.18 -2.91
CA VAL A 957 40.12 -22.08 -3.95
C VAL A 957 41.10 -21.32 -4.86
N ILE A 958 40.81 -20.07 -5.24
CA ILE A 958 41.78 -19.21 -5.92
C ILE A 958 43.01 -18.96 -5.04
N ARG A 959 42.83 -18.51 -3.78
CA ARG A 959 43.96 -18.20 -2.89
C ARG A 959 44.86 -19.43 -2.66
N GLY A 960 44.26 -20.62 -2.61
CA GLY A 960 44.93 -21.91 -2.55
C GLY A 960 45.74 -22.23 -3.83
N ALA A 961 45.15 -22.05 -5.01
CA ALA A 961 45.83 -22.27 -6.29
C ALA A 961 47.06 -21.36 -6.48
N LEU A 962 47.04 -20.14 -5.94
CA LEU A 962 48.18 -19.21 -5.99
C LEU A 962 49.42 -19.67 -5.19
N PHE A 963 49.28 -20.63 -4.27
CA PHE A 963 50.41 -21.25 -3.57
C PHE A 963 51.11 -22.38 -4.36
N VAL A 964 50.59 -22.77 -5.53
CA VAL A 964 51.19 -23.82 -6.36
C VAL A 964 52.50 -23.32 -6.99
N PRO A 965 53.64 -24.05 -6.89
CA PRO A 965 54.96 -23.58 -7.35
C PRO A 965 55.06 -23.19 -8.83
N ASN A 966 54.12 -23.64 -9.67
CA ASN A 966 54.10 -23.43 -11.12
C ASN A 966 53.31 -22.17 -11.56
N GLY A 967 52.80 -21.35 -10.63
CA GLY A 967 51.90 -20.22 -10.94
C GLY A 967 50.43 -20.49 -10.67
N GLY A 968 50.01 -21.76 -10.82
CA GLY A 968 48.62 -22.20 -10.59
C GLY A 968 47.68 -21.60 -11.64
N ILE A 969 47.09 -20.44 -11.31
CA ILE A 969 46.22 -19.66 -12.20
C ILE A 969 47.00 -18.56 -12.95
N ILE A 970 48.17 -18.15 -12.44
CA ILE A 970 48.99 -17.10 -13.06
C ILE A 970 49.69 -17.64 -14.32
N ASN A 971 49.34 -17.08 -15.48
CA ASN A 971 50.10 -17.22 -16.72
C ASN A 971 50.87 -15.93 -17.03
N ASN A 972 52.13 -16.08 -17.45
CA ASN A 972 53.11 -15.00 -17.70
C ASN A 972 53.47 -14.16 -16.46
N PHE A 973 52.55 -13.33 -15.95
CA PHE A 973 52.75 -12.50 -14.77
C PHE A 973 51.43 -12.10 -14.09
N GLY A 974 51.45 -11.84 -12.78
CA GLY A 974 50.29 -11.33 -12.04
C GLY A 974 50.58 -10.85 -10.62
N SER A 975 49.64 -10.12 -10.02
CA SER A 975 49.62 -9.80 -8.58
C SER A 975 48.53 -10.60 -7.87
N ILE A 976 48.85 -11.17 -6.71
CA ILE A 976 47.90 -11.88 -5.85
C ILE A 976 46.70 -10.98 -5.51
N GLN A 977 46.96 -9.73 -5.12
CA GLN A 977 45.95 -8.77 -4.70
C GLN A 977 45.05 -8.34 -5.88
N GLY A 978 45.63 -8.15 -7.07
CA GLY A 978 44.86 -7.83 -8.28
C GLY A 978 44.00 -8.99 -8.80
N ILE A 979 44.45 -10.23 -8.61
CA ILE A 979 43.70 -11.45 -8.97
C ILE A 979 42.50 -11.64 -8.04
N LEU A 980 42.70 -11.48 -6.73
CA LEU A 980 41.63 -11.57 -5.73
C LEU A 980 40.59 -10.47 -5.94
N PHE A 981 41.01 -9.21 -6.07
CA PHE A 981 40.11 -8.09 -6.34
C PHE A 981 39.24 -8.32 -7.59
N LEU A 982 39.80 -8.88 -8.67
CA LEU A 982 39.05 -9.15 -9.89
C LEU A 982 38.05 -10.31 -9.74
N GLU A 983 38.43 -11.45 -9.13
CA GLU A 983 37.47 -12.55 -8.91
C GLU A 983 36.31 -12.10 -8.03
N VAL A 984 36.63 -11.45 -6.92
CA VAL A 984 35.65 -10.94 -5.96
C VAL A 984 34.71 -9.96 -6.66
N SER A 985 35.23 -8.93 -7.34
CA SER A 985 34.38 -7.96 -8.07
C SER A 985 33.46 -8.60 -9.12
N LEU A 986 33.92 -9.61 -9.88
CA LEU A 986 33.09 -10.28 -10.89
C LEU A 986 32.04 -11.20 -10.25
N THR A 987 32.43 -12.00 -9.27
CA THR A 987 31.53 -12.97 -8.61
C THR A 987 30.43 -12.28 -7.79
N GLU A 988 30.76 -11.17 -7.13
CA GLU A 988 29.79 -10.28 -6.47
C GLU A 988 28.84 -9.64 -7.49
N ASN A 989 29.39 -8.97 -8.52
CA ASN A 989 28.58 -8.33 -9.55
C ASN A 989 27.59 -9.26 -10.25
N TRP A 990 27.92 -10.55 -10.39
CA TRP A 990 27.02 -11.52 -11.03
C TRP A 990 26.10 -12.25 -10.05
N LEU A 991 26.34 -12.16 -8.74
CA LEU A 991 25.47 -12.74 -7.70
C LEU A 991 24.05 -12.15 -7.74
N ILE A 992 23.91 -10.87 -8.08
CA ILE A 992 22.59 -10.21 -8.20
C ILE A 992 21.73 -10.83 -9.33
N PHE A 993 22.34 -11.28 -10.44
CA PHE A 993 21.60 -12.01 -11.49
C PHE A 993 21.11 -13.37 -10.99
N VAL A 994 21.81 -13.99 -10.02
CA VAL A 994 21.37 -15.24 -9.39
C VAL A 994 20.21 -15.00 -8.42
N THR A 995 20.34 -14.04 -7.48
CA THR A 995 19.31 -13.81 -6.44
C THR A 995 18.02 -13.20 -7.00
N ARG A 996 18.09 -12.56 -8.18
CA ARG A 996 16.96 -12.09 -8.98
C ARG A 996 16.06 -13.21 -9.54
N GLY A 997 16.63 -14.39 -9.79
CA GLY A 997 15.93 -15.50 -10.44
C GLY A 997 15.85 -15.38 -11.97
N GLY A 998 15.46 -16.50 -12.61
CA GLY A 998 15.56 -16.71 -14.07
C GLY A 998 14.26 -16.75 -14.85
N GLU A 999 13.12 -16.35 -14.27
CA GLU A 999 11.81 -16.37 -14.97
C GLU A 999 11.62 -15.20 -15.95
N THR A 1000 12.40 -14.13 -15.81
CA THR A 1000 12.36 -12.91 -16.63
C THR A 1000 13.78 -12.48 -17.03
N TRP A 1001 13.91 -11.67 -18.08
CA TRP A 1001 15.20 -11.10 -18.49
C TRP A 1001 15.51 -9.80 -17.74
N PRO A 1002 16.77 -9.57 -17.29
CA PRO A 1002 17.15 -8.37 -16.55
C PRO A 1002 17.04 -7.10 -17.40
N SER A 1003 16.90 -5.94 -16.74
CA SER A 1003 16.85 -4.67 -17.47
C SER A 1003 18.21 -4.28 -18.06
N TRP A 1004 18.18 -3.57 -19.19
CA TRP A 1004 19.41 -3.10 -19.87
C TRP A 1004 20.21 -2.14 -18.99
N GLN A 1005 19.53 -1.38 -18.12
CA GLN A 1005 20.13 -0.52 -17.11
C GLN A 1005 20.98 -1.31 -16.12
N LEU A 1006 20.46 -2.43 -15.60
CA LEU A 1006 21.18 -3.31 -14.67
C LEU A 1006 22.38 -3.97 -15.34
N VAL A 1007 22.19 -4.54 -16.53
CA VAL A 1007 23.26 -5.18 -17.31
C VAL A 1007 24.36 -4.18 -17.69
N GLY A 1008 23.98 -2.97 -18.13
CA GLY A 1008 24.94 -1.92 -18.50
C GLY A 1008 25.73 -1.36 -17.31
N ALA A 1009 25.08 -1.20 -16.14
CA ALA A 1009 25.76 -0.76 -14.92
C ALA A 1009 26.81 -1.78 -14.44
N ILE A 1010 26.43 -3.07 -14.39
CA ILE A 1010 27.32 -4.17 -14.00
C ILE A 1010 28.47 -4.32 -14.99
N PHE A 1011 28.19 -4.35 -16.30
CA PHE A 1011 29.24 -4.42 -17.32
C PHE A 1011 30.21 -3.24 -17.27
N GLY A 1012 29.73 -2.04 -16.94
CA GLY A 1012 30.57 -0.86 -16.70
C GLY A 1012 31.56 -1.05 -15.55
N VAL A 1013 31.14 -1.68 -14.46
CA VAL A 1013 32.03 -2.06 -13.35
C VAL A 1013 32.96 -3.20 -13.73
N ASP A 1014 32.46 -4.28 -14.36
CA ASP A 1014 33.28 -5.43 -14.77
C ASP A 1014 34.46 -5.00 -15.67
N VAL A 1015 34.21 -4.07 -16.59
CA VAL A 1015 35.25 -3.44 -17.42
C VAL A 1015 36.22 -2.62 -16.56
N LEU A 1016 35.73 -1.79 -15.63
CA LEU A 1016 36.58 -0.96 -14.78
C LEU A 1016 37.49 -1.78 -13.85
N SER A 1017 36.95 -2.78 -13.15
CA SER A 1017 37.71 -3.73 -12.32
C SER A 1017 38.72 -4.52 -13.15
N THR A 1018 38.37 -4.92 -14.38
CA THR A 1018 39.30 -5.57 -15.31
C THR A 1018 40.45 -4.65 -15.71
N LEU A 1019 40.19 -3.36 -15.97
CA LEU A 1019 41.24 -2.38 -16.30
C LEU A 1019 42.18 -2.13 -15.12
N PHE A 1020 41.65 -2.06 -13.88
CA PHE A 1020 42.46 -1.93 -12.66
C PHE A 1020 43.44 -3.11 -12.53
N ALA A 1021 42.95 -4.36 -12.68
CA ALA A 1021 43.76 -5.57 -12.60
C ALA A 1021 44.83 -5.67 -13.70
N VAL A 1022 44.52 -5.25 -14.93
CA VAL A 1022 45.48 -5.23 -16.05
C VAL A 1022 46.56 -4.17 -15.86
N PHE A 1023 46.19 -2.92 -15.55
CA PHE A 1023 47.14 -1.81 -15.44
C PHE A 1023 47.93 -1.77 -14.13
N GLY A 1024 47.53 -2.56 -13.13
CA GLY A 1024 48.23 -2.68 -11.85
C GLY A 1024 47.88 -1.56 -10.85
N TRP A 1025 46.73 -0.90 -11.01
CA TRP A 1025 46.34 0.22 -10.16
C TRP A 1025 45.96 -0.29 -8.76
N LEU A 1026 46.73 0.13 -7.74
CA LEU A 1026 46.56 -0.26 -6.33
C LEU A 1026 46.76 -1.77 -6.04
N THR A 1027 47.20 -2.56 -7.04
CA THR A 1027 47.38 -4.01 -6.92
C THR A 1027 48.76 -4.44 -6.40
N GLY A 1028 49.70 -3.52 -6.19
CA GLY A 1028 50.92 -3.76 -5.39
C GLY A 1028 52.02 -4.58 -6.07
N GLY A 1029 53.26 -4.39 -5.65
CA GLY A 1029 54.46 -4.87 -6.37
C GLY A 1029 55.18 -6.07 -5.75
N ALA A 1030 56.14 -6.64 -6.49
CA ALA A 1030 56.92 -7.83 -6.08
C ALA A 1030 57.85 -7.65 -4.85
N GLY A 1031 57.83 -6.48 -4.21
CA GLY A 1031 58.49 -6.23 -2.91
C GLY A 1031 57.62 -6.55 -1.69
N GLU A 1032 56.34 -6.92 -1.89
CA GLU A 1032 55.38 -7.07 -0.79
C GLU A 1032 55.53 -8.39 -0.01
N PRO A 1033 55.46 -8.36 1.34
CA PRO A 1033 55.69 -9.52 2.19
C PRO A 1033 54.46 -10.46 2.25
N SER A 1034 54.22 -11.20 1.17
CA SER A 1034 53.28 -12.33 1.19
C SER A 1034 53.65 -13.34 2.28
N ASN A 1035 52.65 -13.89 2.97
CA ASN A 1035 52.83 -14.92 4.00
C ASN A 1035 51.91 -16.11 3.68
N PRO A 1036 52.41 -17.36 3.64
CA PRO A 1036 53.82 -17.73 3.53
C PRO A 1036 54.47 -17.11 2.28
N VAL A 1037 55.78 -16.82 2.38
CA VAL A 1037 56.56 -16.18 1.31
C VAL A 1037 56.46 -16.96 0.00
N THR A 1038 55.65 -16.45 -0.92
CA THR A 1038 55.26 -17.14 -2.14
C THR A 1038 56.36 -16.98 -3.18
N LYS A 1039 57.31 -17.93 -3.21
CA LYS A 1039 58.51 -17.94 -4.09
C LYS A 1039 58.19 -18.25 -5.56
N ASN A 1040 57.22 -17.53 -6.12
CA ASN A 1040 56.66 -17.79 -7.44
C ASN A 1040 57.27 -16.82 -8.46
N LYS A 1041 57.95 -17.34 -9.49
CA LYS A 1041 58.69 -16.53 -10.48
C LYS A 1041 57.79 -15.70 -11.42
N LEU A 1042 56.48 -15.92 -11.35
CA LEU A 1042 55.46 -15.28 -12.18
C LEU A 1042 54.77 -14.11 -11.44
N LEU A 1043 55.31 -13.66 -10.30
CA LEU A 1043 54.83 -12.45 -9.62
C LEU A 1043 55.29 -11.19 -10.35
N SER A 1044 54.35 -10.25 -10.53
CA SER A 1044 54.55 -9.00 -11.28
C SER A 1044 55.29 -7.95 -10.44
N THR A 1045 56.33 -7.32 -10.99
CA THR A 1045 57.06 -6.22 -10.32
C THR A 1045 56.18 -5.00 -10.09
N ASP A 1046 55.33 -4.69 -11.08
CA ASP A 1046 54.56 -3.44 -11.19
C ASP A 1046 53.07 -3.66 -10.82
N GLY A 1047 52.73 -4.80 -10.20
CA GLY A 1047 51.35 -5.17 -9.84
C GLY A 1047 50.40 -5.52 -11.00
N ARG A 1048 50.79 -5.25 -12.24
CA ARG A 1048 50.04 -5.59 -13.46
C ARG A 1048 49.72 -7.08 -13.54
N THR A 1049 48.55 -7.41 -14.09
CA THR A 1049 48.13 -8.80 -14.33
C THR A 1049 48.05 -9.08 -15.82
N SER A 1050 48.56 -10.23 -16.28
CA SER A 1050 48.53 -10.58 -17.70
C SER A 1050 47.09 -10.80 -18.18
N ILE A 1051 46.81 -10.40 -19.43
CA ILE A 1051 45.49 -10.56 -20.06
C ILE A 1051 45.07 -12.05 -20.09
N VAL A 1052 46.02 -12.98 -20.20
CA VAL A 1052 45.75 -14.42 -20.16
C VAL A 1052 45.25 -14.85 -18.77
N THR A 1053 45.90 -14.38 -17.70
CA THR A 1053 45.45 -14.62 -16.33
C THR A 1053 44.06 -14.02 -16.08
N VAL A 1054 43.80 -12.81 -16.59
CA VAL A 1054 42.49 -12.14 -16.52
C VAL A 1054 41.38 -12.96 -17.19
N VAL A 1055 41.62 -13.51 -18.39
CA VAL A 1055 40.65 -14.36 -19.09
C VAL A 1055 40.35 -15.65 -18.32
N ILE A 1056 41.34 -16.22 -17.62
CA ILE A 1056 41.15 -17.40 -16.76
C ILE A 1056 40.29 -17.05 -15.53
N ILE A 1057 40.50 -15.88 -14.92
CA ILE A 1057 39.67 -15.40 -13.80
C ILE A 1057 38.23 -15.20 -14.25
N TRP A 1058 37.99 -14.55 -15.39
CA TRP A 1058 36.65 -14.43 -15.98
C TRP A 1058 36.00 -15.81 -16.18
N GLY A 1059 36.72 -16.77 -16.76
CA GLY A 1059 36.22 -18.15 -16.94
C GLY A 1059 35.90 -18.88 -15.64
N TYR A 1060 36.71 -18.67 -14.60
CA TYR A 1060 36.48 -19.22 -13.26
C TYR A 1060 35.26 -18.57 -12.58
N SER A 1061 35.14 -17.24 -12.62
CA SER A 1061 33.99 -16.51 -12.08
C SER A 1061 32.69 -16.97 -12.73
N ILE A 1062 32.68 -17.23 -14.06
CA ILE A 1062 31.50 -17.78 -14.76
C ILE A 1062 31.14 -19.16 -14.19
N PHE A 1063 32.11 -20.05 -14.00
CA PHE A 1063 31.89 -21.37 -13.41
C PHE A 1063 31.33 -21.27 -11.97
N VAL A 1064 31.89 -20.39 -11.14
CA VAL A 1064 31.42 -20.14 -9.77
C VAL A 1064 29.98 -19.64 -9.76
N SER A 1065 29.64 -18.62 -10.56
CA SER A 1065 28.27 -18.12 -10.67
C SER A 1065 27.28 -19.18 -11.17
N ILE A 1066 27.68 -20.09 -12.07
CA ILE A 1066 26.85 -21.22 -12.51
C ILE A 1066 26.61 -22.21 -11.35
N VAL A 1067 27.63 -22.58 -10.57
CA VAL A 1067 27.48 -23.47 -9.41
C VAL A 1067 26.55 -22.84 -8.36
N ILE A 1068 26.73 -21.55 -8.07
CA ILE A 1068 25.90 -20.78 -7.14
C ILE A 1068 24.45 -20.72 -7.65
N ALA A 1069 24.22 -20.51 -8.94
CA ALA A 1069 22.88 -20.51 -9.54
C ALA A 1069 22.18 -21.87 -9.43
N ILE A 1070 22.90 -22.97 -9.63
CA ILE A 1070 22.38 -24.33 -9.44
C ILE A 1070 21.97 -24.56 -7.98
N VAL A 1071 22.83 -24.18 -7.02
CA VAL A 1071 22.50 -24.29 -5.59
C VAL A 1071 21.31 -23.41 -5.22
N TYR A 1072 21.26 -22.17 -5.69
CA TYR A 1072 20.14 -21.25 -5.46
C TYR A 1072 18.80 -21.82 -5.96
N HIS A 1073 18.79 -22.40 -7.17
CA HIS A 1073 17.61 -23.03 -7.75
C HIS A 1073 17.17 -24.28 -6.95
N LEU A 1074 18.12 -25.11 -6.50
CA LEU A 1074 17.83 -26.27 -5.65
C LEU A 1074 17.26 -25.87 -4.29
N LEU A 1075 17.83 -24.84 -3.64
CA LEU A 1075 17.36 -24.35 -2.34
C LEU A 1075 15.92 -23.81 -2.44
N ASN A 1076 15.60 -23.01 -3.46
CA ASN A 1076 14.25 -22.47 -3.64
C ASN A 1076 13.19 -23.54 -3.98
N ARG A 1077 13.57 -24.70 -4.55
CA ARG A 1077 12.66 -25.84 -4.75
C ARG A 1077 12.35 -26.63 -3.48
N MET A 1078 13.05 -26.41 -2.36
CA MET A 1078 12.80 -27.16 -1.12
C MET A 1078 11.53 -26.68 -0.41
N ALA A 1079 10.45 -27.45 -0.49
CA ALA A 1079 9.14 -27.11 0.09
C ALA A 1079 9.15 -26.84 1.61
N TRP A 1080 10.10 -27.39 2.37
CA TRP A 1080 10.26 -27.08 3.80
C TRP A 1080 10.83 -25.67 4.03
N LEU A 1081 11.75 -25.23 3.15
CA LEU A 1081 12.43 -23.94 3.22
C LEU A 1081 11.55 -22.85 2.61
N ASP A 1082 10.77 -23.15 1.57
CA ASP A 1082 9.80 -22.21 1.01
C ASP A 1082 8.66 -21.86 1.99
N ASN A 1083 8.25 -22.79 2.85
CA ASN A 1083 7.26 -22.52 3.90
C ASN A 1083 7.88 -22.00 5.21
N LEU A 1084 9.21 -21.85 5.29
CA LEU A 1084 9.88 -21.40 6.50
C LEU A 1084 9.70 -19.88 6.70
N GLY A 1085 9.14 -19.50 7.85
CA GLY A 1085 8.89 -18.10 8.16
C GLY A 1085 7.64 -17.51 7.50
N ARG A 1086 6.78 -18.31 6.85
CA ARG A 1086 5.40 -17.89 6.56
C ARG A 1086 4.57 -17.86 7.84
N ALA A 1087 3.65 -16.91 7.94
CA ALA A 1087 2.59 -16.94 8.94
C ALA A 1087 1.72 -18.19 8.73
N LYS A 1088 1.34 -18.87 9.82
CA LYS A 1088 0.37 -19.98 9.76
C LYS A 1088 -1.05 -19.43 9.82
N ARG A 1089 -1.41 -18.66 8.79
CA ARG A 1089 -2.80 -18.25 8.51
C ARG A 1089 -3.66 -19.53 8.43
N SER A 1090 -4.84 -19.49 9.05
CA SER A 1090 -5.71 -20.66 9.24
C SER A 1090 -5.01 -21.90 9.83
N ARG A 1091 -4.70 -21.86 11.14
CA ARG A 1091 -4.50 -23.08 11.94
C ARG A 1091 -5.57 -23.23 13.01
N ALA A 1092 -6.81 -23.38 12.53
CA ALA A 1092 -7.96 -23.78 13.33
C ALA A 1092 -7.63 -24.99 14.24
N ASP A 1093 -7.87 -24.87 15.54
CA ASP A 1093 -7.95 -26.03 16.43
C ASP A 1093 -9.36 -26.59 16.31
N THR A 1094 -9.62 -27.26 15.18
CA THR A 1094 -10.95 -27.74 14.81
C THR A 1094 -11.54 -28.71 15.83
N GLN A 1095 -10.73 -29.32 16.70
CA GLN A 1095 -11.26 -30.13 17.81
C GLN A 1095 -11.80 -29.23 18.91
N MET A 1096 -11.04 -28.23 19.35
CA MET A 1096 -11.48 -27.24 20.34
C MET A 1096 -12.70 -26.44 19.84
N GLU A 1097 -12.68 -25.96 18.60
CA GLU A 1097 -13.77 -25.19 17.99
C GLU A 1097 -15.04 -26.04 17.80
N ASN A 1098 -14.94 -27.30 17.37
CA ASN A 1098 -16.10 -28.19 17.30
C ASN A 1098 -16.67 -28.48 18.70
N ILE A 1099 -15.82 -28.73 19.71
CA ILE A 1099 -16.27 -28.96 21.09
C ILE A 1099 -17.02 -27.72 21.62
N LEU A 1100 -16.48 -26.52 21.42
CA LEU A 1100 -17.14 -25.27 21.81
C LEU A 1100 -18.44 -25.01 21.03
N SER A 1101 -18.48 -25.31 19.72
CA SER A 1101 -19.70 -25.21 18.91
C SER A 1101 -20.78 -26.20 19.37
N HIS A 1102 -20.42 -27.45 19.67
CA HIS A 1102 -21.35 -28.42 20.23
C HIS A 1102 -21.84 -28.01 21.63
N LEU A 1103 -20.97 -27.48 22.50
CA LEU A 1103 -21.38 -26.97 23.82
C LEU A 1103 -22.33 -25.77 23.71
N SER A 1104 -22.06 -24.82 22.81
CA SER A 1104 -22.95 -23.65 22.60
C SER A 1104 -24.34 -24.00 22.04
N LYS A 1105 -24.46 -25.18 21.41
CA LYS A 1105 -25.71 -25.73 20.88
C LYS A 1105 -26.49 -26.57 21.89
N VAL A 1106 -26.04 -26.66 23.14
CA VAL A 1106 -26.70 -27.43 24.20
C VAL A 1106 -27.30 -26.49 25.25
N ALA A 1107 -28.57 -26.68 25.55
CA ALA A 1107 -29.30 -26.01 26.63
C ALA A 1107 -29.59 -27.00 27.77
N VAL A 1108 -29.78 -26.49 28.99
CA VAL A 1108 -30.26 -27.30 30.11
C VAL A 1108 -31.78 -27.24 30.14
N ALA A 1109 -32.45 -28.33 29.76
CA ALA A 1109 -33.88 -28.49 29.95
C ALA A 1109 -34.18 -28.88 31.40
N HIS A 1110 -35.28 -28.34 31.93
CA HIS A 1110 -35.85 -28.73 33.21
C HIS A 1110 -37.19 -29.42 32.98
N GLU A 1111 -37.24 -30.71 33.29
CA GLU A 1111 -38.42 -31.54 33.20
C GLU A 1111 -38.88 -31.89 34.62
N LYS A 1112 -40.18 -31.78 34.90
CA LYS A 1112 -40.74 -32.06 36.22
C LYS A 1112 -41.66 -33.27 36.12
N ASP A 1113 -41.27 -34.35 36.81
CA ASP A 1113 -41.97 -35.63 36.76
C ASP A 1113 -43.34 -35.50 37.46
N GLU A 1114 -44.42 -35.58 36.68
CA GLU A 1114 -45.80 -35.41 37.15
C GLU A 1114 -46.24 -36.49 38.16
N LEU A 1115 -45.60 -37.66 38.15
CA LEU A 1115 -45.95 -38.79 39.03
C LEU A 1115 -45.18 -38.78 40.36
N THR A 1116 -44.02 -38.14 40.43
CA THR A 1116 -43.19 -38.11 41.66
C THR A 1116 -42.96 -36.70 42.22
N GLY A 1117 -43.28 -35.65 41.46
CA GLY A 1117 -42.97 -34.26 41.78
C GLY A 1117 -41.48 -33.90 41.65
N GLY A 1118 -40.63 -34.84 41.27
CA GLY A 1118 -39.18 -34.67 41.13
C GLY A 1118 -38.79 -33.72 40.00
N SER A 1119 -37.74 -32.94 40.22
CA SER A 1119 -37.16 -32.04 39.22
C SER A 1119 -35.93 -32.71 38.57
N ARG A 1120 -35.96 -32.86 37.24
CA ARG A 1120 -34.91 -33.49 36.45
C ARG A 1120 -34.34 -32.52 35.44
N TRP A 1121 -33.06 -32.20 35.59
CA TRP A 1121 -32.32 -31.37 34.65
C TRP A 1121 -31.60 -32.28 33.65
N HIS A 1122 -31.72 -32.01 32.35
CA HIS A 1122 -31.02 -32.76 31.31
C HIS A 1122 -30.52 -31.84 30.19
N LEU A 1123 -29.47 -32.28 29.48
CA LEU A 1123 -28.88 -31.54 28.38
C LEU A 1123 -29.62 -31.87 27.08
N THR A 1124 -30.18 -30.85 26.43
CA THR A 1124 -30.91 -30.96 25.15
C THR A 1124 -30.25 -30.08 24.08
N PRO A 1125 -30.28 -30.44 22.78
CA PRO A 1125 -29.97 -29.48 21.74
C PRO A 1125 -30.90 -28.26 21.86
N LYS A 1126 -30.31 -27.06 21.80
CA LYS A 1126 -31.04 -25.80 21.77
C LYS A 1126 -31.84 -25.73 20.46
N ALA A 1127 -33.17 -25.68 20.56
CA ALA A 1127 -34.04 -25.56 19.39
C ALA A 1127 -33.69 -24.27 18.61
N THR A 1128 -33.55 -24.42 17.29
CA THR A 1128 -33.20 -23.33 16.37
C THR A 1128 -34.45 -22.61 15.90
N GLU A 1129 -34.88 -21.60 16.65
CA GLU A 1129 -35.86 -20.59 16.20
C GLU A 1129 -35.27 -19.70 15.08
N ALA A 1130 -34.91 -20.29 13.93
CA ALA A 1130 -34.58 -19.61 12.66
C ALA A 1130 -34.24 -20.60 11.50
N GLU A 1131 -35.03 -21.64 11.25
CA GLU A 1131 -35.03 -22.35 9.93
C GLU A 1131 -36.42 -22.39 9.26
N ASP A 1132 -37.42 -21.70 9.83
CA ASP A 1132 -38.71 -21.40 9.19
C ASP A 1132 -38.69 -20.00 8.54
N ASP A 1133 -38.06 -19.86 7.36
CA ASP A 1133 -38.29 -18.80 6.34
C ASP A 1133 -37.36 -19.02 5.12
N ASP A 1134 -37.94 -19.28 3.92
CA ASP A 1134 -37.26 -19.60 2.63
C ASP A 1134 -36.81 -18.37 1.79
#